data_AF-A0A945IQX6-F1
#
_entry.id   AF-A0A945IQX6-F1
#
_cell.length_a   1.000
_cell.length_b   1.000
_cell.length_c   1.000
_cell.angle_alpha   90.00
_cell.angle_beta   90.00
_cell.angle_gamma   90.00
#
_symmetry.space_group_name_H-M   'P 1'
#
loop_
_entity.id
_entity.type
_entity.pdbx_description
1 polymer ?
#
loop_
_entity_poly.entity_id
_entity_poly.type
_entity_poly.pdbx_seq_one_letter_code
_entity_poly.pdbx_strand_id
1 'polypeptide(L)'
;MSRLISYAQNGEDVRLWRAFAGVELPESGHFTYVDVGANHPFDLSITASLYSLGWRGILVEADPDFAADLRRHRPSDQVVEKAAGDREGEITFYRVAGTGLGTLSESEARAAGASGFEVTESTVASETLNQIIESTLGPDSPIHFMSIDVEGAEPLVLAGLDLEVVRPWVVCIEAIDADTKVPNHVAWESRLLDHNYIDAAFDGINRWYVAREHAQLAELIAVPLNPIDAGKYGWISSTSESREQLSNKSYNRVAWQRAQVLNQAGEIEESSKRDAELARVNAHLAAIQQSRGHRIAEPIDKVLRKTKATALGVTTKLPVPLRNWTVRKRHLRIVNPALAVHTEPAFLGTVPEPVTAWVNPELRPDVPLPACGLDALTAEQVVSAQRMLDSGPFDSDAVLESRTDGINDELGRSKAALRTRLRLSAPIPVTRISAPVGTKILFDARSLQTATLGARGIGRFALAALKSVHKSAQPSQLVLLVDRSLSDLPVELIGDCELVSVVRSEQVELFGQLIEPSPMTASPDPIIELLRSNVKKTAIVFDFIPRHYPSVYLRHVAPRIEYAANLDALSHYNEFLCISALTKSGLTEFMSGRGIKSGLFTASVAWPVAIEPTGATAINTTINRASAGPIVVMTGDDARKNTFGALAAIGVATSANPTREVYVLGMAHRGDHVHHLSIAA
;
A
#
# COMPACT_ATOMS: atom_id res chain seq x y z
N MET A 1 -22.79 0.19 -8.34
CA MET A 1 -22.86 1.49 -9.03
C MET A 1 -21.44 2.03 -9.07
N SER A 2 -20.96 2.46 -10.23
CA SER A 2 -19.69 3.16 -10.38
C SER A 2 -19.71 4.44 -9.54
N ARG A 3 -18.68 4.68 -8.72
CA ARG A 3 -18.56 5.95 -7.97
C ARG A 3 -18.15 7.05 -8.94
N LEU A 4 -18.76 8.22 -8.80
CA LEU A 4 -18.39 9.46 -9.50
C LEU A 4 -17.61 10.34 -8.52
N ILE A 5 -16.54 10.96 -9.00
CA ILE A 5 -15.66 11.79 -8.18
C ILE A 5 -15.91 13.25 -8.54
N SER A 6 -16.29 14.05 -7.55
CA SER A 6 -16.34 15.49 -7.64
C SER A 6 -14.98 16.06 -7.28
N TYR A 7 -14.39 16.83 -8.19
CA TYR A 7 -13.06 17.43 -8.03
C TYR A 7 -13.13 18.86 -7.48
N ALA A 8 -14.32 19.45 -7.52
CA ALA A 8 -14.61 20.81 -7.09
C ALA A 8 -14.67 20.94 -5.56
N GLN A 9 -14.45 22.15 -5.04
CA GLN A 9 -14.34 22.41 -3.61
C GLN A 9 -15.65 22.20 -2.85
N ASN A 10 -16.76 22.74 -3.37
CA ASN A 10 -18.11 22.64 -2.80
C ASN A 10 -19.05 21.77 -3.62
N GLY A 11 -18.53 20.96 -4.54
CA GLY A 11 -19.32 20.10 -5.43
C GLY A 11 -20.08 20.88 -6.51
N GLU A 12 -19.49 21.99 -6.97
CA GLU A 12 -19.95 22.87 -8.05
C GLU A 12 -20.26 22.08 -9.33
N ASP A 13 -19.40 21.13 -9.64
CA ASP A 13 -19.50 20.24 -10.78
C ASP A 13 -20.74 19.32 -10.72
N VAL A 14 -21.16 18.90 -9.53
CA VAL A 14 -22.39 18.13 -9.32
C VAL A 14 -23.64 18.98 -9.55
N ARG A 15 -23.58 20.28 -9.24
CA ARG A 15 -24.69 21.22 -9.52
C ARG A 15 -24.94 21.29 -11.03
N LEU A 16 -23.87 21.45 -11.80
CA LEU A 16 -23.91 21.50 -13.26
C LEU A 16 -24.36 20.17 -13.87
N TRP A 17 -23.77 19.05 -13.44
CA TRP A 17 -24.18 17.73 -13.90
C TRP A 17 -25.68 17.49 -13.72
N ARG A 18 -26.24 17.87 -12.55
CA ARG A 18 -27.67 17.72 -12.27
C ARG A 18 -28.52 18.68 -13.10
N ALA A 19 -28.12 19.96 -13.21
CA ALA A 19 -28.86 20.97 -13.94
C ALA A 19 -29.00 20.63 -15.43
N PHE A 20 -27.96 20.03 -16.02
CA PHE A 20 -27.92 19.68 -17.44
C PHE A 20 -28.38 18.26 -17.77
N ALA A 21 -28.73 17.43 -16.77
CA ALA A 21 -29.14 16.05 -16.99
C ALA A 21 -30.39 15.88 -17.89
N GLY A 22 -31.25 16.90 -17.94
CA GLY A 22 -32.46 16.93 -18.77
C GLY A 22 -32.39 17.87 -19.98
N VAL A 23 -31.22 18.45 -20.26
CA VAL A 23 -31.01 19.36 -21.39
C VAL A 23 -30.61 18.55 -22.62
N GLU A 24 -31.19 18.85 -23.78
CA GLU A 24 -30.82 18.21 -25.03
C GLU A 24 -29.39 18.58 -25.43
N LEU A 25 -28.63 17.60 -25.92
CA LEU A 25 -27.28 17.85 -26.41
C LEU A 25 -27.32 18.75 -27.65
N PRO A 26 -26.42 19.75 -27.76
CA PRO A 26 -26.28 20.55 -28.97
C PRO A 26 -25.78 19.71 -30.15
N GLU A 27 -25.87 20.24 -31.37
CA GLU A 27 -25.43 19.56 -32.60
C GLU A 27 -23.94 19.16 -32.58
N SER A 28 -23.12 19.87 -31.80
CA SER A 28 -21.70 19.51 -31.56
C SER A 28 -21.52 18.19 -30.82
N GLY A 29 -22.57 17.65 -30.20
CA GLY A 29 -22.55 16.37 -29.48
C GLY A 29 -22.02 16.45 -28.05
N HIS A 30 -21.65 17.63 -27.56
CA HIS A 30 -21.19 17.85 -26.19
C HIS A 30 -21.60 19.24 -25.67
N PHE A 31 -21.74 19.37 -24.36
CA PHE A 31 -21.83 20.68 -23.72
C PHE A 31 -20.45 21.35 -23.67
N THR A 32 -20.46 22.68 -23.64
CA THR A 32 -19.26 23.52 -23.73
C THR A 32 -19.06 24.34 -22.47
N TYR A 33 -17.87 24.32 -21.88
CA TYR A 33 -17.48 25.24 -20.81
C TYR A 33 -16.30 26.14 -21.18
N VAL A 34 -16.19 27.27 -20.48
CA VAL A 34 -14.99 28.12 -20.47
C VAL A 34 -14.53 28.26 -19.03
N ASP A 35 -13.32 27.83 -18.73
CA ASP A 35 -12.73 27.85 -17.39
C ASP A 35 -11.60 28.89 -17.36
N VAL A 36 -11.83 30.03 -16.72
CA VAL A 36 -10.88 31.14 -16.65
C VAL A 36 -10.16 31.11 -15.31
N GLY A 37 -8.86 30.83 -15.35
CA GLY A 37 -8.06 30.45 -14.18
C GLY A 37 -8.13 28.95 -13.90
N ALA A 38 -7.99 28.13 -14.95
CA ALA A 38 -8.23 26.69 -14.88
C ALA A 38 -7.29 25.92 -13.91
N ASN A 39 -6.10 26.47 -13.64
CA ASN A 39 -5.14 26.01 -12.64
C ASN A 39 -4.85 24.48 -12.75
N HIS A 40 -4.90 23.74 -11.65
CA HIS A 40 -4.58 22.31 -11.63
C HIS A 40 -5.67 21.46 -12.32
N PRO A 41 -5.31 20.47 -13.17
CA PRO A 41 -6.28 19.69 -13.97
C PRO A 41 -7.31 18.88 -13.19
N PHE A 42 -7.11 18.68 -11.88
CA PHE A 42 -7.99 17.87 -11.02
C PHE A 42 -8.21 18.43 -9.63
N ASP A 43 -7.33 19.29 -9.11
CA ASP A 43 -7.42 19.69 -7.71
C ASP A 43 -8.22 20.98 -7.66
N LEU A 44 -9.33 20.97 -6.90
CA LEU A 44 -10.30 22.07 -6.81
C LEU A 44 -10.97 22.45 -8.15
N SER A 45 -10.75 21.67 -9.21
CA SER A 45 -11.29 21.96 -10.55
C SER A 45 -12.79 21.67 -10.65
N ILE A 46 -13.55 22.72 -11.01
CA ILE A 46 -15.00 22.64 -11.28
C ILE A 46 -15.30 21.88 -12.59
N THR A 47 -14.39 21.90 -13.56
CA THR A 47 -14.62 21.33 -14.89
C THR A 47 -14.04 19.93 -15.08
N ALA A 48 -13.25 19.43 -14.12
CA ALA A 48 -12.56 18.16 -14.25
C ALA A 48 -13.51 16.95 -14.40
N SER A 49 -14.54 16.85 -13.56
CA SER A 49 -15.51 15.74 -13.64
C SER A 49 -16.43 15.88 -14.85
N LEU A 50 -16.81 17.11 -15.23
CA LEU A 50 -17.67 17.38 -16.39
C LEU A 50 -17.06 16.87 -17.69
N TYR A 51 -15.75 17.04 -17.88
CA TYR A 51 -15.05 16.47 -19.02
C TYR A 51 -14.96 14.95 -19.02
N SER A 52 -14.80 14.36 -17.84
CA SER A 52 -14.88 12.91 -17.67
C SER A 52 -16.27 12.40 -18.06
N LEU A 53 -17.29 13.25 -17.93
CA LEU A 53 -18.68 13.04 -18.36
C LEU A 53 -18.94 13.45 -19.82
N GLY A 54 -17.91 13.85 -20.58
CA GLY A 54 -18.01 14.14 -22.02
C GLY A 54 -18.11 15.61 -22.40
N TRP A 55 -18.14 16.54 -21.45
CA TRP A 55 -18.08 17.98 -21.75
C TRP A 55 -16.72 18.36 -22.33
N ARG A 56 -16.66 19.43 -23.11
CA ARG A 56 -15.40 19.95 -23.68
C ARG A 56 -15.36 21.44 -23.50
N GLY A 57 -14.17 22.02 -23.40
CA GLY A 57 -14.10 23.46 -23.20
C GLY A 57 -12.77 24.11 -23.50
N ILE A 58 -12.75 25.41 -23.21
CA ILE A 58 -11.55 26.23 -23.21
C ILE A 58 -11.07 26.34 -21.76
N LEU A 59 -9.79 26.10 -21.54
CA LEU A 59 -9.09 26.28 -20.27
C LEU A 59 -8.13 27.45 -20.44
N VAL A 60 -8.41 28.59 -19.83
CA VAL A 60 -7.56 29.78 -19.87
C VAL A 60 -6.69 29.78 -18.61
N GLU A 61 -5.37 29.71 -18.80
CA GLU A 61 -4.40 29.61 -17.71
C GLU A 61 -3.17 30.45 -18.02
N ALA A 62 -2.72 31.28 -17.07
CA ALA A 62 -1.58 32.18 -17.26
C ALA A 62 -0.25 31.53 -16.88
N ASP A 63 -0.26 30.57 -15.94
CA ASP A 63 0.93 29.83 -15.52
C ASP A 63 1.31 28.75 -16.56
N PRO A 64 2.50 28.83 -17.17
CA PRO A 64 2.92 27.90 -18.21
C PRO A 64 3.04 26.45 -17.71
N ASP A 65 3.34 26.23 -16.42
CA ASP A 65 3.44 24.88 -15.86
C ASP A 65 2.06 24.25 -15.73
N PHE A 66 1.07 24.99 -15.24
CA PHE A 66 -0.31 24.51 -15.17
C PHE A 66 -0.92 24.36 -16.56
N ALA A 67 -0.66 25.29 -17.49
CA ALA A 67 -1.06 25.13 -18.88
C ALA A 67 -0.47 23.85 -19.51
N ALA A 68 0.79 23.52 -19.24
CA ALA A 68 1.40 22.27 -19.70
C ALA A 68 0.76 21.03 -19.08
N ASP A 69 0.45 21.06 -17.78
CA ASP A 69 -0.22 19.96 -17.09
C ASP A 69 -1.67 19.77 -17.54
N LEU A 70 -2.40 20.86 -17.77
CA LEU A 70 -3.74 20.84 -18.37
C LEU A 70 -3.67 20.17 -19.75
N ARG A 71 -2.76 20.58 -20.66
CA ARG A 71 -2.63 19.95 -21.98
C ARG A 71 -2.35 18.45 -21.90
N ARG A 72 -1.57 18.01 -20.90
CA ARG A 72 -1.22 16.60 -20.70
C ARG A 72 -2.42 15.78 -20.25
N HIS A 73 -3.22 16.29 -19.30
CA HIS A 73 -4.29 15.52 -18.66
C HIS A 73 -5.67 15.76 -19.29
N ARG A 74 -5.82 16.86 -20.04
CA ARG A 74 -7.06 17.34 -20.66
C ARG A 74 -6.95 17.46 -22.19
N PRO A 75 -6.48 16.42 -22.92
CA PRO A 75 -6.14 16.56 -24.34
C PRO A 75 -7.33 16.86 -25.28
N SER A 76 -8.57 16.71 -24.81
CA SER A 76 -9.76 17.09 -25.59
C SER A 76 -10.25 18.52 -25.29
N ASP A 77 -9.65 19.22 -24.32
CA ASP A 77 -9.88 20.64 -24.07
C ASP A 77 -8.86 21.49 -24.82
N GLN A 78 -9.25 22.73 -25.12
CA GLN A 78 -8.34 23.72 -25.70
C GLN A 78 -7.72 24.57 -24.59
N VAL A 79 -6.40 24.45 -24.41
CA VAL A 79 -5.67 25.21 -23.39
C VAL A 79 -5.09 26.48 -23.99
N VAL A 80 -5.51 27.63 -23.47
CA VAL A 80 -5.05 28.97 -23.84
C VAL A 80 -4.12 29.47 -22.74
N GLU A 81 -2.82 29.47 -23.05
CA GLU A 81 -1.77 29.90 -22.11
C GLU A 81 -1.59 31.42 -22.15
N LYS A 82 -2.58 32.13 -21.59
CA LYS A 82 -2.67 33.59 -21.52
C LYS A 82 -3.49 33.99 -20.30
N ALA A 83 -3.27 35.19 -19.79
CA ALA A 83 -4.20 35.81 -18.86
C ALA A 83 -5.41 36.40 -19.62
N ALA A 84 -6.59 36.27 -19.04
CA ALA A 84 -7.77 37.02 -19.48
C ALA A 84 -7.76 38.41 -18.83
N GLY A 85 -7.84 39.47 -19.64
CA GLY A 85 -7.78 40.85 -19.16
C GLY A 85 -8.71 41.80 -19.91
N ASP A 86 -8.54 43.11 -19.67
CA ASP A 86 -9.34 44.18 -20.29
C ASP A 86 -8.81 44.64 -21.65
N ARG A 87 -7.63 44.17 -22.06
CA ARG A 87 -6.98 44.48 -23.36
C ARG A 87 -5.94 43.41 -23.74
N GLU A 88 -5.57 43.42 -25.01
CA GLU A 88 -4.40 42.71 -25.51
C GLU A 88 -3.10 43.37 -25.03
N GLY A 89 -2.12 42.58 -24.62
CA GLY A 89 -0.80 43.06 -24.23
C GLY A 89 0.01 42.07 -23.41
N GLU A 90 0.96 42.59 -22.66
CA GLU A 90 1.73 41.82 -21.68
C GLU A 90 1.38 42.33 -20.28
N ILE A 91 1.20 41.41 -19.33
CA ILE A 91 0.97 41.74 -17.92
C ILE A 91 1.97 41.02 -17.04
N THR A 92 2.31 41.65 -15.92
CA THR A 92 3.14 41.03 -14.88
C THR A 92 2.28 40.08 -14.07
N PHE A 93 2.72 38.82 -14.01
CA PHE A 93 2.14 37.77 -13.19
C PHE A 93 3.11 37.37 -12.10
N TYR A 94 2.61 37.24 -10.87
CA TYR A 94 3.39 36.86 -9.71
C TYR A 94 2.97 35.46 -9.27
N ARG A 95 3.88 34.51 -9.36
CA ARG A 95 3.65 33.11 -9.00
C ARG A 95 4.18 32.83 -7.60
N VAL A 96 3.38 32.23 -6.73
CA VAL A 96 3.79 31.81 -5.39
C VAL A 96 4.18 30.34 -5.41
N ALA A 97 5.49 30.06 -5.43
CA ALA A 97 6.02 28.72 -5.67
C ALA A 97 5.52 27.70 -4.63
N GLY A 98 5.09 26.53 -5.10
CA GLY A 98 4.66 25.40 -4.25
C GLY A 98 3.27 25.51 -3.63
N THR A 99 2.53 26.59 -3.90
CA THR A 99 1.16 26.80 -3.38
C THR A 99 0.07 26.59 -4.43
N GLY A 100 0.44 26.72 -5.72
CA GLY A 100 -0.51 26.74 -6.83
C GLY A 100 -1.25 28.08 -7.00
N LEU A 101 -0.90 29.09 -6.21
CA LEU A 101 -1.47 30.44 -6.28
C LEU A 101 -0.63 31.33 -7.21
N GLY A 102 -1.32 32.16 -7.98
CA GLY A 102 -0.73 33.20 -8.79
C GLY A 102 -1.62 34.43 -8.80
N THR A 103 -1.04 35.63 -8.80
CA THR A 103 -1.78 36.89 -8.72
C THR A 103 -1.25 37.91 -9.72
N LEU A 104 -2.13 38.80 -10.19
CA LEU A 104 -1.77 40.00 -10.94
C LEU A 104 -1.54 41.22 -10.02
N SER A 105 -1.79 41.07 -8.72
CA SER A 105 -1.67 42.11 -7.70
C SER A 105 -0.27 42.14 -7.09
N GLU A 106 0.50 43.19 -7.39
CA GLU A 106 1.83 43.40 -6.79
C GLU A 106 1.75 43.49 -5.25
N SER A 107 0.66 44.04 -4.71
CA SER A 107 0.43 44.12 -3.26
C SER A 107 0.28 42.75 -2.60
N GLU A 108 -0.43 41.82 -3.23
CA GLU A 108 -0.60 40.45 -2.73
C GLU A 108 0.70 39.64 -2.86
N ALA A 109 1.40 39.79 -3.98
CA ALA A 109 2.73 39.22 -4.18
C ALA A 109 3.71 39.64 -3.08
N ARG A 110 3.70 40.94 -2.72
CA ARG A 110 4.51 41.46 -1.59
C ARG A 110 4.06 40.90 -0.24
N ALA A 111 2.76 40.70 -0.02
CA ALA A 111 2.22 40.12 1.22
C ALA A 111 2.58 38.62 1.36
N ALA A 112 2.52 37.86 0.27
CA ALA A 112 2.96 36.46 0.22
C ALA A 112 4.47 36.36 0.50
N GLY A 113 5.28 37.20 -0.13
CA GLY A 113 6.72 37.29 0.14
C GLY A 113 7.03 37.64 1.60
N ALA A 114 6.29 38.60 2.18
CA ALA A 114 6.42 38.96 3.60
C ALA A 114 6.00 37.82 4.56
N SER A 115 5.14 36.92 4.11
CA SER A 115 4.70 35.72 4.85
C SER A 115 5.65 34.52 4.70
N GLY A 116 6.76 34.69 3.99
CA GLY A 116 7.82 33.69 3.84
C GLY A 116 7.69 32.78 2.62
N PHE A 117 6.76 33.07 1.70
CA PHE A 117 6.65 32.35 0.44
C PHE A 117 7.63 32.86 -0.62
N GLU A 118 8.12 31.97 -1.47
CA GLU A 118 8.92 32.35 -2.64
C GLU A 118 7.98 32.84 -3.76
N VAL A 119 8.24 34.06 -4.24
CA VAL A 119 7.43 34.70 -5.29
C VAL A 119 8.30 34.93 -6.52
N THR A 120 7.86 34.40 -7.65
CA THR A 120 8.53 34.54 -8.95
C THR A 120 7.71 35.46 -9.83
N GLU A 121 8.34 36.49 -10.38
CA GLU A 121 7.73 37.40 -11.33
C GLU A 121 7.95 36.89 -12.76
N SER A 122 6.88 36.80 -13.55
CA SER A 122 6.94 36.47 -14.98
C SER A 122 6.02 37.36 -15.79
N THR A 123 6.44 37.70 -17.00
CA THR A 123 5.58 38.39 -17.97
C THR A 123 4.76 37.37 -18.75
N VAL A 124 3.44 37.53 -18.76
CA VAL A 124 2.51 36.65 -19.49
C VAL A 124 1.72 37.46 -20.51
N ALA A 125 1.37 36.83 -21.63
CA ALA A 125 0.49 37.44 -22.62
C ALA A 125 -0.93 37.58 -22.04
N SER A 126 -1.57 38.71 -22.31
CA SER A 126 -2.95 39.02 -21.92
C SER A 126 -3.79 39.26 -23.16
N GLU A 127 -5.01 38.74 -23.17
CA GLU A 127 -6.04 38.99 -24.18
C GLU A 127 -7.42 39.16 -23.54
N THR A 128 -8.34 39.82 -24.25
CA THR A 128 -9.73 39.90 -23.79
C THR A 128 -10.41 38.54 -23.90
N LEU A 129 -11.34 38.24 -22.99
CA LEU A 129 -12.04 36.97 -23.00
C LEU A 129 -12.88 36.79 -24.28
N ASN A 130 -13.39 37.89 -24.85
CA ASN A 130 -14.00 37.89 -26.19
C ASN A 130 -13.06 37.35 -27.27
N GLN A 131 -11.84 37.90 -27.37
CA GLN A 131 -10.87 37.46 -28.39
C GLN A 131 -10.46 36.00 -28.21
N ILE A 132 -10.27 35.56 -26.96
CA ILE A 132 -9.95 34.17 -26.64
C ILE A 132 -11.08 33.25 -27.13
N ILE A 133 -12.33 33.58 -26.81
CA ILE A 133 -13.49 32.76 -27.19
C ILE A 133 -13.72 32.78 -28.71
N GLU A 134 -13.69 33.95 -29.35
CA GLU A 134 -13.87 34.10 -30.80
C GLU A 134 -12.83 33.28 -31.58
N SER A 135 -11.56 33.34 -31.17
CA SER A 135 -10.47 32.62 -31.84
C SER A 135 -10.52 31.10 -31.64
N THR A 136 -11.20 30.61 -30.59
CA THR A 136 -11.17 29.21 -30.18
C THR A 136 -12.45 28.44 -30.51
N LEU A 137 -13.62 29.03 -30.26
CA LEU A 137 -14.94 28.43 -30.48
C LEU A 137 -15.69 29.02 -31.69
N GLY A 138 -15.30 30.21 -32.17
CA GLY A 138 -16.07 30.97 -33.15
C GLY A 138 -17.24 31.75 -32.53
N PRO A 139 -17.79 32.75 -33.24
CA PRO A 139 -18.66 33.79 -32.67
C PRO A 139 -20.05 33.30 -32.20
N ASP A 140 -20.54 32.15 -32.70
CA ASP A 140 -21.91 31.67 -32.44
C ASP A 140 -21.97 30.39 -31.58
N SER A 141 -20.85 29.97 -31.00
CA SER A 141 -20.79 28.71 -30.25
C SER A 141 -21.48 28.83 -28.87
N PRO A 142 -22.43 27.95 -28.52
CA PRO A 142 -23.13 28.02 -27.24
C PRO A 142 -22.18 27.68 -26.09
N ILE A 143 -22.08 28.58 -25.12
CA ILE A 143 -21.33 28.35 -23.87
C ILE A 143 -22.34 27.98 -22.79
N HIS A 144 -22.27 26.74 -22.32
CA HIS A 144 -23.23 26.21 -21.35
C HIS A 144 -22.81 26.56 -19.92
N PHE A 145 -21.51 26.68 -19.68
CA PHE A 145 -20.96 27.04 -18.39
C PHE A 145 -19.71 27.91 -18.54
N MET A 146 -19.56 28.93 -17.68
CA MET A 146 -18.33 29.71 -17.55
C MET A 146 -17.94 29.79 -16.08
N SER A 147 -16.69 29.47 -15.78
CA SER A 147 -16.06 29.70 -14.48
C SER A 147 -15.05 30.85 -14.60
N ILE A 148 -15.04 31.76 -13.63
CA ILE A 148 -14.01 32.80 -13.49
C ILE A 148 -13.52 32.77 -12.05
N ASP A 149 -12.28 32.35 -11.91
CA ASP A 149 -11.56 32.27 -10.63
C ASP A 149 -10.11 32.68 -10.92
N VAL A 150 -9.81 33.97 -10.74
CA VAL A 150 -8.52 34.56 -11.13
C VAL A 150 -7.89 35.33 -9.97
N GLU A 151 -8.19 34.89 -8.74
CA GLU A 151 -7.58 35.35 -7.49
C GLU A 151 -7.67 36.89 -7.34
N GLY A 152 -8.87 37.45 -7.52
CA GLY A 152 -9.16 38.87 -7.30
C GLY A 152 -9.14 39.75 -8.55
N ALA A 153 -8.79 39.20 -9.72
CA ALA A 153 -8.79 39.92 -11.00
C ALA A 153 -10.13 39.84 -11.76
N GLU A 154 -11.21 39.34 -11.15
CA GLU A 154 -12.52 39.12 -11.78
C GLU A 154 -13.07 40.40 -12.45
N PRO A 155 -12.97 41.61 -11.85
CA PRO A 155 -13.41 42.84 -12.51
C PRO A 155 -12.69 43.13 -13.83
N LEU A 156 -11.41 42.77 -13.95
CA LEU A 156 -10.61 42.99 -15.16
C LEU A 156 -11.01 42.00 -16.27
N VAL A 157 -11.21 40.73 -15.91
CA VAL A 157 -11.72 39.70 -16.83
C VAL A 157 -13.08 40.11 -17.38
N LEU A 158 -13.99 40.52 -16.51
CA LEU A 158 -15.35 40.93 -16.89
C LEU A 158 -15.37 42.24 -17.69
N ALA A 159 -14.37 43.11 -17.55
CA ALA A 159 -14.24 44.30 -18.40
C ALA A 159 -13.86 43.97 -19.85
N GLY A 160 -13.18 42.83 -20.07
CA GLY A 160 -12.85 42.28 -21.39
C GLY A 160 -13.89 41.30 -21.96
N LEU A 161 -15.06 41.19 -21.34
CA LEU A 161 -16.15 40.29 -21.75
C LEU A 161 -17.40 41.10 -22.12
N ASP A 162 -17.84 40.97 -23.37
CA ASP A 162 -19.13 41.50 -23.83
C ASP A 162 -20.21 40.43 -23.69
N LEU A 163 -21.09 40.58 -22.69
CA LEU A 163 -22.15 39.62 -22.37
C LEU A 163 -23.35 39.67 -23.34
N GLU A 164 -23.38 40.62 -24.28
CA GLU A 164 -24.34 40.62 -25.40
C GLU A 164 -23.86 39.74 -26.55
N VAL A 165 -22.54 39.59 -26.70
CA VAL A 165 -21.90 38.76 -27.74
C VAL A 165 -21.60 37.37 -27.22
N VAL A 166 -20.84 37.28 -26.13
CA VAL A 166 -20.48 36.04 -25.46
C VAL A 166 -21.50 35.79 -24.36
N ARG A 167 -22.39 34.81 -24.59
CA ARG A 167 -23.56 34.59 -23.74
C ARG A 167 -23.57 33.23 -23.03
N PRO A 168 -22.80 33.04 -21.93
CA PRO A 168 -22.83 31.81 -21.16
C PRO A 168 -24.19 31.59 -20.48
N TRP A 169 -24.70 30.35 -20.50
CA TRP A 169 -25.98 30.03 -19.86
C TRP A 169 -25.89 30.12 -18.33
N VAL A 170 -24.80 29.60 -17.77
CA VAL A 170 -24.49 29.60 -16.35
C VAL A 170 -23.10 30.16 -16.14
N VAL A 171 -22.96 31.08 -15.19
CA VAL A 171 -21.70 31.73 -14.83
C VAL A 171 -21.44 31.50 -13.34
N CYS A 172 -20.25 31.01 -13.00
CA CYS A 172 -19.75 30.85 -11.64
C CYS A 172 -18.53 31.74 -11.47
N ILE A 173 -18.54 32.64 -10.49
CA ILE A 173 -17.44 33.58 -10.26
C ILE A 173 -17.07 33.55 -8.78
N GLU A 174 -15.77 33.47 -8.50
CA GLU A 174 -15.27 33.62 -7.13
C GLU A 174 -15.65 35.00 -6.58
N ALA A 175 -16.26 35.03 -5.40
CA ALA A 175 -16.90 36.22 -4.86
C ALA A 175 -16.35 36.66 -3.50
N ILE A 176 -15.15 36.21 -3.12
CA ILE A 176 -14.47 36.52 -1.86
C ILE A 176 -13.05 37.02 -2.11
N ASP A 177 -12.52 37.89 -1.25
CA ASP A 177 -11.08 38.22 -1.29
C ASP A 177 -10.24 37.00 -0.88
N ALA A 178 -9.12 36.79 -1.56
CA ALA A 178 -8.18 35.67 -1.33
C ALA A 178 -7.88 35.47 0.17
N ASP A 179 -7.96 34.22 0.62
CA ASP A 179 -7.78 33.79 2.03
C ASP A 179 -8.71 34.45 3.07
N THR A 180 -9.79 35.11 2.65
CA THR A 180 -10.77 35.72 3.58
C THR A 180 -12.20 35.18 3.39
N LYS A 181 -13.16 35.77 4.10
CA LYS A 181 -14.60 35.58 3.86
C LYS A 181 -15.28 36.90 3.48
N VAL A 182 -14.50 37.90 3.09
CA VAL A 182 -14.98 39.22 2.74
C VAL A 182 -15.50 39.17 1.31
N PRO A 183 -16.78 39.48 1.04
CA PRO A 183 -17.30 39.41 -0.31
C PRO A 183 -16.75 40.54 -1.20
N ASN A 184 -16.30 40.21 -2.41
CA ASN A 184 -15.73 41.18 -3.37
C ASN A 184 -16.66 41.49 -4.57
N HIS A 185 -17.76 40.75 -4.71
CA HIS A 185 -18.69 40.83 -5.85
C HIS A 185 -19.27 42.20 -6.18
N VAL A 186 -19.33 43.12 -5.21
CA VAL A 186 -19.84 44.49 -5.42
C VAL A 186 -19.08 45.22 -6.54
N ALA A 187 -17.80 44.87 -6.76
CA ALA A 187 -16.97 45.45 -7.81
C ALA A 187 -17.40 45.07 -9.24
N TRP A 188 -18.14 43.96 -9.41
CA TRP A 188 -18.40 43.40 -10.73
C TRP A 188 -19.84 42.91 -10.96
N GLU A 189 -20.64 42.67 -9.92
CA GLU A 189 -21.99 42.06 -10.01
C GLU A 189 -22.96 42.84 -10.92
N SER A 190 -22.89 44.17 -10.93
CA SER A 190 -23.77 44.99 -11.77
C SER A 190 -23.61 44.66 -13.26
N ARG A 191 -22.40 44.25 -13.71
CA ARG A 191 -22.17 43.84 -15.09
C ARG A 191 -23.06 42.67 -15.50
N LEU A 192 -23.30 41.70 -14.61
CA LEU A 192 -24.15 40.56 -14.91
C LEU A 192 -25.64 40.93 -14.81
N LEU A 193 -26.02 41.64 -13.75
CA LEU A 193 -27.41 42.00 -13.51
C LEU A 193 -27.96 42.94 -14.59
N ASP A 194 -27.16 43.92 -15.03
CA ASP A 194 -27.53 44.85 -16.10
C ASP A 194 -27.69 44.14 -17.46
N HIS A 195 -27.02 42.99 -17.64
CA HIS A 195 -27.14 42.13 -18.82
C HIS A 195 -28.09 40.94 -18.59
N ASN A 196 -29.11 41.11 -17.75
CA ASN A 196 -30.20 40.15 -17.56
C ASN A 196 -29.76 38.76 -17.08
N TYR A 197 -28.75 38.67 -16.22
CA TYR A 197 -28.50 37.46 -15.44
C TYR A 197 -29.35 37.44 -14.16
N ILE A 198 -29.70 36.24 -13.71
CA ILE A 198 -30.40 35.96 -12.46
C ILE A 198 -29.37 35.45 -11.45
N ASP A 199 -29.25 36.11 -10.29
CA ASP A 199 -28.52 35.59 -9.14
C ASP A 199 -29.22 34.30 -8.65
N ALA A 200 -28.53 33.17 -8.78
CA ALA A 200 -29.06 31.85 -8.49
C ALA A 200 -28.62 31.33 -7.12
N ALA A 201 -27.37 31.55 -6.71
CA ALA A 201 -26.84 31.08 -5.44
C ALA A 201 -25.50 31.69 -5.05
N PHE A 202 -25.22 31.64 -3.75
CA PHE A 202 -23.90 31.80 -3.17
C PHE A 202 -23.58 30.58 -2.31
N ASP A 203 -22.45 29.91 -2.55
CA ASP A 203 -22.06 28.69 -1.83
C ASP A 203 -21.02 28.90 -0.73
N GLY A 204 -20.71 30.17 -0.43
CA GLY A 204 -19.72 30.57 0.58
C GLY A 204 -18.41 31.05 -0.01
N ILE A 205 -18.15 30.73 -1.29
CA ILE A 205 -16.96 31.15 -2.04
C ILE A 205 -17.42 31.71 -3.40
N ASN A 206 -18.20 30.93 -4.13
CA ASN A 206 -18.63 31.23 -5.48
C ASN A 206 -20.06 31.78 -5.52
N ARG A 207 -20.27 32.77 -6.40
CA ARG A 207 -21.60 33.25 -6.79
C ARG A 207 -21.97 32.72 -8.18
N TRP A 208 -23.22 32.30 -8.28
CA TRP A 208 -23.79 31.65 -9.46
C TRP A 208 -24.84 32.52 -10.10
N TYR A 209 -24.72 32.70 -11.41
CA TYR A 209 -25.65 33.48 -12.21
C TYR A 209 -26.13 32.67 -13.40
N VAL A 210 -27.39 32.85 -13.77
CA VAL A 210 -28.02 32.17 -14.90
C VAL A 210 -28.63 33.19 -15.86
N ALA A 211 -28.33 33.07 -17.14
CA ALA A 211 -28.90 33.95 -18.17
C ALA A 211 -30.43 33.82 -18.16
N ARG A 212 -31.17 34.93 -18.23
CA ARG A 212 -32.64 34.94 -18.05
C ARG A 212 -33.40 34.03 -19.01
N GLU A 213 -32.89 33.85 -20.23
CA GLU A 213 -33.40 32.92 -21.24
C GLU A 213 -33.29 31.43 -20.83
N HIS A 214 -32.46 31.11 -19.84
CA HIS A 214 -32.27 29.78 -19.25
C HIS A 214 -32.71 29.72 -17.78
N ALA A 215 -33.63 30.58 -17.35
CA ALA A 215 -34.06 30.72 -15.96
C ALA A 215 -34.46 29.40 -15.26
N GLN A 216 -34.92 28.39 -16.01
CA GLN A 216 -35.21 27.05 -15.49
C GLN A 216 -34.01 26.36 -14.83
N LEU A 217 -32.78 26.74 -15.19
CA LEU A 217 -31.56 26.20 -14.59
C LEU A 217 -31.26 26.80 -13.21
N ALA A 218 -31.77 28.00 -12.90
CA ALA A 218 -31.42 28.71 -11.66
C ALA A 218 -31.76 27.91 -10.40
N GLU A 219 -32.96 27.32 -10.32
CA GLU A 219 -33.36 26.50 -9.17
C GLU A 219 -32.51 25.21 -9.05
N LEU A 220 -32.09 24.62 -10.16
CA LEU A 220 -31.28 23.39 -10.17
C LEU A 220 -29.83 23.65 -9.76
N ILE A 221 -29.28 24.76 -10.22
CA ILE A 221 -27.95 25.25 -9.86
C ILE A 221 -27.90 25.65 -8.39
N ALA A 222 -28.97 26.23 -7.84
CA ALA A 222 -29.01 26.67 -6.45
C ALA A 222 -28.86 25.51 -5.44
N VAL A 223 -29.21 24.28 -5.82
CA VAL A 223 -29.10 23.11 -4.96
C VAL A 223 -27.61 22.67 -4.85
N PRO A 224 -27.01 22.57 -3.65
CA PRO A 224 -25.65 22.03 -3.49
C PRO A 224 -25.58 20.51 -3.71
N LEU A 225 -24.36 19.97 -3.71
CA LEU A 225 -24.14 18.54 -3.50
C LEU A 225 -24.89 18.08 -2.23
N ASN A 226 -25.70 17.03 -2.34
CA ASN A 226 -26.52 16.55 -1.23
C ASN A 226 -26.49 15.01 -1.09
N PRO A 227 -27.04 14.44 0.01
CA PRO A 227 -26.99 13.00 0.25
C PRO A 227 -27.67 12.13 -0.82
N ILE A 228 -28.63 12.67 -1.59
CA ILE A 228 -29.27 11.92 -2.68
C ILE A 228 -28.27 11.74 -3.83
N ASP A 229 -27.48 12.76 -4.16
CA ASP A 229 -26.43 12.68 -5.18
C ASP A 229 -25.39 11.61 -4.82
N ALA A 230 -24.96 11.60 -3.56
CA ALA A 230 -24.03 10.60 -3.04
C ALA A 230 -24.64 9.19 -2.98
N GLY A 231 -25.87 9.05 -2.49
CA GLY A 231 -26.51 7.75 -2.26
C GLY A 231 -27.04 7.09 -3.52
N LYS A 232 -27.72 7.85 -4.39
CA LYS A 232 -28.38 7.32 -5.60
C LYS A 232 -27.43 7.25 -6.79
N TYR A 233 -26.54 8.23 -6.94
CA TYR A 233 -25.67 8.36 -8.12
C TYR A 233 -24.19 8.10 -7.82
N GLY A 234 -23.82 7.97 -6.54
CA GLY A 234 -22.49 7.55 -6.14
C GLY A 234 -21.44 8.67 -6.15
N TRP A 235 -21.86 9.94 -6.09
CA TRP A 235 -20.95 11.08 -5.99
C TRP A 235 -20.21 11.11 -4.65
N ILE A 236 -18.89 11.32 -4.70
CA ILE A 236 -18.03 11.54 -3.54
C ILE A 236 -17.05 12.67 -3.86
N SER A 237 -16.72 13.54 -2.89
CA SER A 237 -15.69 14.55 -3.12
C SER A 237 -14.30 13.91 -3.19
N SER A 238 -13.40 14.48 -4.00
CA SER A 238 -12.01 14.06 -4.14
C SER A 238 -11.28 14.06 -2.78
N THR A 239 -11.63 14.97 -1.87
CA THR A 239 -11.12 14.98 -0.48
C THR A 239 -11.65 13.81 0.33
N SER A 240 -12.92 13.44 0.18
CA SER A 240 -13.52 12.29 0.87
C SER A 240 -13.01 10.97 0.32
N GLU A 241 -12.83 10.88 -1.00
CA GLU A 241 -12.14 9.77 -1.65
C GLU A 241 -10.69 9.69 -1.16
N SER A 242 -9.96 10.81 -1.14
CA SER A 242 -8.60 10.90 -0.61
C SER A 242 -8.55 10.54 0.87
N ARG A 243 -9.55 10.89 1.69
CA ARG A 243 -9.67 10.48 3.11
C ARG A 243 -9.98 9.00 3.26
N GLU A 244 -10.83 8.42 2.42
CA GLU A 244 -11.09 6.97 2.40
C GLU A 244 -9.84 6.22 1.92
N GLN A 245 -9.15 6.76 0.91
CA GLN A 245 -7.84 6.29 0.45
C GLN A 245 -6.74 6.54 1.48
N LEU A 246 -6.80 7.58 2.32
CA LEU A 246 -5.85 7.88 3.40
C LEU A 246 -6.13 7.02 4.63
N SER A 247 -7.39 6.69 4.90
CA SER A 247 -7.81 5.65 5.84
C SER A 247 -7.28 4.28 5.37
N ASN A 248 -7.26 4.04 4.06
CA ASN A 248 -6.61 2.87 3.46
C ASN A 248 -5.06 2.99 3.40
N LYS A 249 -4.49 4.20 3.24
CA LYS A 249 -3.04 4.46 3.37
C LYS A 249 -2.59 4.26 4.81
N SER A 250 -3.44 4.54 5.78
CA SER A 250 -3.21 4.22 7.19
C SER A 250 -3.12 2.70 7.34
N TYR A 251 -4.01 1.92 6.73
CA TYR A 251 -3.92 0.45 6.73
C TYR A 251 -2.60 -0.11 6.14
N ASN A 252 -2.01 0.54 5.13
CA ASN A 252 -0.81 0.05 4.43
C ASN A 252 0.53 0.64 4.92
N ARG A 253 0.55 1.91 5.37
CA ARG A 253 1.63 2.46 6.21
C ARG A 253 1.79 1.62 7.48
N VAL A 254 0.69 1.03 7.96
CA VAL A 254 0.63 0.09 9.08
C VAL A 254 1.20 -1.30 8.77
N ALA A 255 1.18 -1.80 7.54
CA ALA A 255 1.89 -3.04 7.18
C ALA A 255 3.42 -2.82 7.21
N TRP A 256 3.88 -1.65 6.75
CA TRP A 256 5.29 -1.24 6.81
C TRP A 256 5.75 -0.91 8.24
N GLN A 257 4.95 -0.16 9.00
CA GLN A 257 5.21 0.12 10.43
C GLN A 257 5.06 -1.13 11.30
N ARG A 258 4.20 -2.10 10.97
CA ARG A 258 4.16 -3.40 11.67
C ARG A 258 5.44 -4.20 11.51
N ALA A 259 6.00 -4.24 10.30
CA ALA A 259 7.29 -4.90 10.08
C ALA A 259 8.43 -4.21 10.85
N GLN A 260 8.32 -2.89 11.08
CA GLN A 260 9.31 -2.09 11.82
C GLN A 260 9.11 -2.13 13.34
N VAL A 261 7.88 -1.99 13.84
CA VAL A 261 7.53 -1.94 15.27
C VAL A 261 7.53 -3.33 15.92
N LEU A 262 7.09 -4.39 15.21
CA LEU A 262 7.25 -5.77 15.70
C LEU A 262 8.72 -6.19 15.76
N ASN A 263 9.57 -5.63 14.89
CA ASN A 263 11.02 -5.79 15.01
C ASN A 263 11.55 -4.92 16.16
N GLN A 264 11.34 -3.60 16.16
CA GLN A 264 12.01 -2.68 17.09
C GLN A 264 11.53 -2.76 18.55
N ALA A 265 10.23 -2.87 18.82
CA ALA A 265 9.74 -2.86 20.21
C ALA A 265 10.05 -4.19 20.93
N GLY A 266 9.96 -5.31 20.22
CA GLY A 266 10.43 -6.61 20.70
C GLY A 266 11.96 -6.65 20.80
N GLU A 267 12.69 -6.17 19.79
CA GLU A 267 14.15 -6.23 19.78
C GLU A 267 14.80 -5.36 20.85
N ILE A 268 14.25 -4.20 21.23
CA ILE A 268 14.91 -3.28 22.21
C ILE A 268 14.77 -3.79 23.65
N GLU A 269 13.57 -4.20 24.07
CA GLU A 269 13.35 -4.72 25.43
C GLU A 269 14.04 -6.09 25.61
N GLU A 270 14.00 -6.91 24.57
CA GLU A 270 14.57 -8.25 24.58
C GLU A 270 16.09 -8.21 24.31
N SER A 271 16.63 -7.26 23.54
CA SER A 271 18.09 -6.99 23.47
C SER A 271 18.61 -6.53 24.81
N SER A 272 17.90 -5.64 25.51
CA SER A 272 18.33 -5.19 26.83
C SER A 272 18.36 -6.34 27.86
N LYS A 273 17.37 -7.24 27.82
CA LYS A 273 17.35 -8.46 28.64
C LYS A 273 18.45 -9.45 28.21
N ARG A 274 18.67 -9.63 26.91
CA ARG A 274 19.72 -10.48 26.32
C ARG A 274 21.13 -9.97 26.62
N ASP A 275 21.36 -8.66 26.59
CA ASP A 275 22.65 -8.03 26.89
C ASP A 275 22.99 -8.14 28.39
N ALA A 276 21.99 -7.98 29.26
CA ALA A 276 22.14 -8.23 30.69
C ALA A 276 22.46 -9.71 30.98
N GLU A 277 21.86 -10.64 30.25
CA GLU A 277 22.07 -12.08 30.42
C GLU A 277 23.39 -12.55 29.78
N LEU A 278 23.81 -11.97 28.65
CA LEU A 278 25.12 -12.18 28.03
C LEU A 278 26.24 -11.66 28.93
N ALA A 279 26.06 -10.51 29.59
CA ALA A 279 26.97 -10.03 30.62
C ALA A 279 27.09 -11.02 31.79
N ARG A 280 25.98 -11.66 32.19
CA ARG A 280 25.96 -12.70 33.22
C ARG A 280 26.66 -14.00 32.78
N VAL A 281 26.47 -14.43 31.54
CA VAL A 281 27.16 -15.61 30.96
C VAL A 281 28.65 -15.34 30.78
N ASN A 282 29.04 -14.15 30.31
CA ASN A 282 30.44 -13.73 30.23
C ASN A 282 31.08 -13.62 31.62
N ALA A 283 30.34 -13.14 32.63
CA ALA A 283 30.78 -13.18 34.01
C ALA A 283 30.90 -14.62 34.52
N HIS A 284 30.05 -15.55 34.11
CA HIS A 284 30.16 -16.98 34.42
C HIS A 284 31.33 -17.65 33.69
N LEU A 285 31.61 -17.28 32.43
CA LEU A 285 32.76 -17.75 31.66
C LEU A 285 34.07 -17.22 32.27
N ALA A 286 34.11 -15.95 32.66
CA ALA A 286 35.22 -15.36 33.39
C ALA A 286 35.38 -16.01 34.78
N ALA A 287 34.27 -16.26 35.50
CA ALA A 287 34.30 -16.99 36.75
C ALA A 287 34.72 -18.45 36.57
N ILE A 288 34.41 -19.11 35.45
CA ILE A 288 34.86 -20.47 35.12
C ILE A 288 36.34 -20.47 34.76
N GLN A 289 36.81 -19.47 34.00
CA GLN A 289 38.24 -19.21 33.76
C GLN A 289 38.99 -18.97 35.09
N GLN A 290 38.31 -18.37 36.08
CA GLN A 290 38.85 -18.15 37.43
C GLN A 290 38.57 -19.29 38.44
N SER A 291 37.62 -20.21 38.17
CA SER A 291 37.19 -21.22 39.14
C SER A 291 38.01 -22.50 39.01
N ARG A 292 38.75 -22.78 40.09
CA ARG A 292 39.38 -24.05 40.56
C ARG A 292 40.22 -24.91 39.61
N GLY A 293 40.05 -24.86 38.28
CA GLY A 293 40.98 -25.44 37.32
C GLY A 293 42.28 -24.64 37.15
N HIS A 294 42.25 -23.34 37.46
CA HIS A 294 43.42 -22.45 37.33
C HIS A 294 44.21 -22.24 38.63
N ARG A 295 43.59 -22.45 39.81
CA ARG A 295 44.25 -22.28 41.13
C ARG A 295 45.17 -23.43 41.56
N ILE A 296 45.24 -24.52 40.80
CA ILE A 296 46.24 -25.58 41.02
C ILE A 296 47.57 -25.26 40.30
N ALA A 297 47.64 -24.15 39.55
CA ALA A 297 48.82 -23.80 38.74
C ALA A 297 49.67 -22.64 39.29
N GLU A 298 49.45 -22.15 40.51
CA GLU A 298 50.25 -21.04 41.07
C GLU A 298 51.71 -21.39 41.44
N PRO A 299 52.13 -22.66 41.67
CA PRO A 299 53.56 -22.97 41.75
C PRO A 299 54.24 -23.18 40.37
N ILE A 300 53.52 -23.03 39.25
CA ILE A 300 54.06 -23.31 37.89
C ILE A 300 54.27 -22.01 37.10
N ASP A 301 53.74 -20.88 37.56
CA ASP A 301 53.77 -19.61 36.82
C ASP A 301 55.16 -18.94 36.80
N LYS A 302 56.06 -19.32 37.72
CA LYS A 302 57.47 -18.87 37.70
C LYS A 302 58.35 -19.66 36.72
N VAL A 303 57.92 -20.85 36.30
CA VAL A 303 58.64 -21.73 35.35
C VAL A 303 58.18 -21.49 33.91
N LEU A 304 56.96 -20.98 33.69
CA LEU A 304 56.32 -20.86 32.37
C LEU A 304 56.51 -19.52 31.64
N ARG A 305 57.16 -18.51 32.23
CA ARG A 305 57.53 -17.28 31.49
C ARG A 305 58.59 -17.50 30.39
N LYS A 306 59.18 -18.70 30.31
CA LYS A 306 60.13 -19.07 29.24
C LYS A 306 59.51 -19.86 28.08
N THR A 307 58.21 -20.18 28.11
CA THR A 307 57.60 -21.11 27.13
C THR A 307 56.22 -20.66 26.66
N LYS A 308 56.07 -19.36 26.31
CA LYS A 308 54.84 -18.82 25.72
C LYS A 308 54.58 -19.28 24.26
N ALA A 309 55.53 -20.00 23.65
CA ALA A 309 55.40 -20.55 22.29
C ALA A 309 54.83 -21.99 22.25
N THR A 310 54.52 -22.62 23.39
CA THR A 310 54.22 -24.07 23.44
C THR A 310 52.81 -24.42 23.95
N ALA A 311 51.92 -23.45 24.17
CA ALA A 311 50.55 -23.72 24.63
C ALA A 311 49.58 -24.13 23.50
N LEU A 312 49.87 -23.75 22.24
CA LEU A 312 49.18 -24.27 21.05
C LEU A 312 49.61 -25.71 20.69
N GLY A 313 50.63 -26.26 21.35
CA GLY A 313 51.23 -27.56 21.04
C GLY A 313 50.86 -28.72 21.99
N VAL A 314 49.99 -28.52 22.98
CA VAL A 314 49.60 -29.60 23.93
C VAL A 314 48.28 -30.27 23.53
N THR A 315 47.39 -29.57 22.81
CA THR A 315 46.17 -30.18 22.24
C THR A 315 46.50 -31.18 21.11
N THR A 316 47.68 -31.07 20.50
CA THR A 316 48.18 -31.98 19.45
C THR A 316 48.81 -33.27 19.99
N LYS A 317 49.06 -33.39 21.30
CA LYS A 317 49.66 -34.59 21.93
C LYS A 317 48.67 -35.52 22.64
N LEU A 318 47.38 -35.18 22.70
CA LEU A 318 46.34 -36.08 23.20
C LEU A 318 46.05 -37.20 22.18
N PRO A 319 45.84 -38.45 22.61
CA PRO A 319 45.30 -39.49 21.74
C PRO A 319 44.02 -39.00 21.08
N VAL A 320 43.86 -39.26 19.78
CA VAL A 320 42.73 -38.79 18.96
C VAL A 320 41.35 -38.97 19.64
N PRO A 321 41.04 -40.10 20.32
CA PRO A 321 39.76 -40.26 21.00
C PRO A 321 39.53 -39.27 22.14
N LEU A 322 40.56 -39.00 22.95
CA LEU A 322 40.51 -38.06 24.08
C LEU A 322 40.46 -36.61 23.60
N ARG A 323 41.18 -36.29 22.51
CA ARG A 323 41.11 -34.98 21.86
C ARG A 323 39.70 -34.71 21.33
N ASN A 324 39.13 -35.66 20.58
CA ASN A 324 37.80 -35.54 20.01
C ASN A 324 36.72 -35.44 21.11
N TRP A 325 36.85 -36.23 22.18
CA TRP A 325 35.97 -36.15 23.35
C TRP A 325 36.01 -34.77 24.03
N THR A 326 37.21 -34.22 24.22
CA THR A 326 37.40 -32.91 24.87
C THR A 326 36.86 -31.77 24.01
N VAL A 327 37.12 -31.82 22.70
CA VAL A 327 36.56 -30.87 21.71
C VAL A 327 35.04 -30.96 21.69
N ARG A 328 34.48 -32.17 21.61
CA ARG A 328 33.03 -32.41 21.65
C ARG A 328 32.38 -31.89 22.92
N LYS A 329 32.97 -32.16 24.09
CA LYS A 329 32.45 -31.71 25.39
C LYS A 329 32.49 -30.18 25.52
N ARG A 330 33.52 -29.53 24.98
CA ARG A 330 33.61 -28.05 24.92
C ARG A 330 32.48 -27.47 24.07
N HIS A 331 32.26 -28.00 22.87
CA HIS A 331 31.20 -27.50 21.99
C HIS A 331 29.80 -27.78 22.57
N LEU A 332 29.54 -28.95 23.18
CA LEU A 332 28.25 -29.23 23.84
C LEU A 332 27.94 -28.28 25.01
N ARG A 333 28.96 -27.86 25.76
CA ARG A 333 28.80 -26.85 26.84
C ARG A 333 28.46 -25.46 26.30
N ILE A 334 28.75 -25.20 25.04
CA ILE A 334 28.46 -23.93 24.35
C ILE A 334 27.07 -24.00 23.71
N VAL A 335 26.74 -25.11 23.04
CA VAL A 335 25.47 -25.32 22.33
C VAL A 335 24.27 -25.34 23.28
N ASN A 336 24.34 -26.10 24.38
CA ASN A 336 23.16 -26.34 25.22
C ASN A 336 22.62 -25.07 25.91
N PRO A 337 23.46 -24.19 26.50
CA PRO A 337 22.98 -22.92 27.04
C PRO A 337 22.53 -21.95 25.94
N ALA A 338 23.24 -21.89 24.81
CA ALA A 338 22.90 -21.01 23.69
C ALA A 338 21.53 -21.35 23.08
N LEU A 339 21.18 -22.65 22.99
CA LEU A 339 19.86 -23.08 22.52
C LEU A 339 18.72 -22.57 23.42
N ALA A 340 18.88 -22.61 24.73
CA ALA A 340 17.85 -22.16 25.67
C ALA A 340 17.71 -20.63 25.74
N VAL A 341 18.78 -19.89 25.43
CA VAL A 341 18.82 -18.42 25.53
C VAL A 341 18.44 -17.73 24.21
N HIS A 342 18.83 -18.30 23.06
CA HIS A 342 18.67 -17.64 21.76
C HIS A 342 17.51 -18.19 20.92
N THR A 343 16.82 -19.22 21.40
CA THR A 343 15.69 -19.83 20.70
C THR A 343 14.43 -19.63 21.53
N GLU A 344 13.40 -19.00 20.96
CA GLU A 344 12.12 -18.80 21.64
C GLU A 344 11.58 -20.14 22.17
N PRO A 345 11.09 -20.21 23.43
CA PRO A 345 10.63 -21.47 24.03
C PRO A 345 9.55 -22.19 23.22
N ALA A 346 8.73 -21.44 22.47
CA ALA A 346 7.74 -22.00 21.55
C ALA A 346 8.37 -22.91 20.49
N PHE A 347 9.59 -22.60 20.01
CA PHE A 347 10.33 -23.43 19.05
C PHE A 347 10.99 -24.66 19.69
N LEU A 348 11.11 -24.71 21.02
CA LEU A 348 11.69 -25.82 21.78
C LEU A 348 10.65 -26.84 22.30
N GLY A 349 9.37 -26.68 21.91
CA GLY A 349 8.28 -27.60 22.25
C GLY A 349 7.44 -27.19 23.45
N THR A 350 7.79 -26.10 24.15
CA THR A 350 6.93 -25.47 25.17
C THR A 350 6.07 -24.40 24.50
N VAL A 351 4.84 -24.74 24.12
CA VAL A 351 3.89 -23.78 23.56
C VAL A 351 3.04 -23.21 24.69
N PRO A 352 3.27 -21.97 25.17
CA PRO A 352 2.34 -21.34 26.10
C PRO A 352 0.97 -21.12 25.43
N GLU A 353 -0.11 -21.30 26.19
CA GLU A 353 -1.48 -21.01 25.76
C GLU A 353 -1.57 -19.55 25.26
N PRO A 354 -2.12 -19.31 24.06
CA PRO A 354 -2.15 -17.98 23.47
C PRO A 354 -3.19 -17.10 24.18
N VAL A 355 -2.75 -16.15 25.00
CA VAL A 355 -3.62 -15.06 25.46
C VAL A 355 -3.79 -14.09 24.30
N THR A 356 -4.89 -14.21 23.56
CA THR A 356 -5.24 -13.23 22.52
C THR A 356 -5.84 -12.01 23.21
N ALA A 357 -5.10 -10.92 23.26
CA ALA A 357 -5.52 -9.68 23.90
C ALA A 357 -5.40 -8.50 22.94
N TRP A 358 -6.22 -7.47 23.17
CA TRP A 358 -6.02 -6.16 22.56
C TRP A 358 -4.63 -5.64 22.93
N VAL A 359 -3.96 -4.96 22.00
CA VAL A 359 -2.70 -4.29 22.26
C VAL A 359 -2.90 -3.13 23.24
N ASN A 360 -3.99 -2.37 23.07
CA ASN A 360 -4.43 -1.40 24.07
C ASN A 360 -5.58 -1.99 24.91
N PRO A 361 -5.37 -2.27 26.22
CA PRO A 361 -6.41 -2.82 27.09
C PRO A 361 -7.57 -1.86 27.36
N GLU A 362 -7.44 -0.57 27.02
CA GLU A 362 -8.53 0.44 27.12
C GLU A 362 -9.52 0.38 25.95
N LEU A 363 -9.26 -0.48 24.94
CA LEU A 363 -10.21 -0.75 23.87
C LEU A 363 -11.50 -1.36 24.42
N ARG A 364 -12.63 -0.71 24.13
CA ARG A 364 -13.93 -0.90 24.79
C ARG A 364 -14.74 -2.17 24.45
N PRO A 365 -14.58 -2.87 23.29
CA PRO A 365 -15.34 -4.11 23.05
C PRO A 365 -14.64 -5.35 23.61
N ASP A 366 -15.43 -6.29 24.11
CA ASP A 366 -14.95 -7.64 24.45
C ASP A 366 -14.27 -8.29 23.24
N VAL A 367 -13.17 -9.00 23.51
CA VAL A 367 -12.47 -9.75 22.46
C VAL A 367 -13.43 -10.80 21.89
N PRO A 368 -13.64 -10.87 20.57
CA PRO A 368 -14.50 -11.88 19.95
C PRO A 368 -13.77 -13.23 19.90
N LEU A 369 -13.40 -13.79 21.06
CA LEU A 369 -12.59 -15.01 21.17
C LEU A 369 -13.11 -16.15 20.26
N PRO A 370 -14.43 -16.37 20.10
CA PRO A 370 -14.93 -17.38 19.16
C PRO A 370 -14.57 -17.09 17.69
N ALA A 371 -14.57 -15.84 17.24
CA ALA A 371 -14.28 -15.44 15.86
C ALA A 371 -12.78 -15.18 15.59
N CYS A 372 -11.93 -15.24 16.62
CA CYS A 372 -10.47 -15.16 16.52
C CYS A 372 -9.80 -16.51 16.18
N GLY A 373 -10.57 -17.59 16.02
CA GLY A 373 -10.03 -18.91 15.65
C GLY A 373 -9.40 -18.91 14.26
N LEU A 374 -8.37 -19.75 14.04
CA LEU A 374 -7.73 -19.91 12.73
C LEU A 374 -8.48 -20.89 11.81
N ASP A 375 -9.50 -21.56 12.33
CA ASP A 375 -10.36 -22.49 11.60
C ASP A 375 -11.51 -21.75 10.90
N ALA A 376 -12.26 -22.48 10.06
CA ALA A 376 -13.44 -21.93 9.38
C ALA A 376 -14.48 -21.48 10.42
N LEU A 377 -15.13 -20.34 10.15
CA LEU A 377 -16.19 -19.87 11.03
C LEU A 377 -17.36 -20.85 11.06
N THR A 378 -17.74 -21.28 12.26
CA THR A 378 -19.01 -21.99 12.49
C THR A 378 -20.18 -21.02 12.40
N ALA A 379 -21.41 -21.53 12.24
CA ALA A 379 -22.61 -20.69 12.23
C ALA A 379 -22.75 -19.83 13.50
N GLU A 380 -22.35 -20.36 14.66
CA GLU A 380 -22.34 -19.63 15.92
C GLU A 380 -21.29 -18.50 15.91
N GLN A 381 -20.08 -18.78 15.40
CA GLN A 381 -19.02 -17.78 15.30
C GLN A 381 -19.34 -16.68 14.27
N VAL A 382 -20.08 -16.99 13.20
CA VAL A 382 -20.63 -16.00 12.26
C VAL A 382 -21.56 -15.02 12.98
N VAL A 383 -22.49 -15.53 13.79
CA VAL A 383 -23.41 -14.68 14.58
C VAL A 383 -22.63 -13.84 15.59
N SER A 384 -21.63 -14.42 16.26
CA SER A 384 -20.76 -13.69 17.19
C SER A 384 -19.97 -12.58 16.50
N ALA A 385 -19.42 -12.84 15.32
CA ALA A 385 -18.69 -11.85 14.53
C ALA A 385 -19.62 -10.71 14.08
N GLN A 386 -20.82 -11.04 13.60
CA GLN A 386 -21.82 -10.04 13.20
C GLN A 386 -22.24 -9.16 14.38
N ARG A 387 -22.51 -9.75 15.55
CA ARG A 387 -22.85 -9.00 16.77
C ARG A 387 -21.74 -8.01 17.18
N MET A 388 -20.47 -8.36 16.98
CA MET A 388 -19.36 -7.44 17.23
C MET A 388 -19.29 -6.32 16.18
N LEU A 389 -19.62 -6.59 14.92
CA LEU A 389 -19.69 -5.56 13.89
C LEU A 389 -20.84 -4.59 14.13
N ASP A 390 -21.94 -5.09 14.70
CA ASP A 390 -23.16 -4.34 15.02
C ASP A 390 -23.10 -3.63 16.38
N SER A 391 -22.15 -3.98 17.25
CA SER A 391 -21.94 -3.24 18.49
C SER A 391 -21.46 -1.83 18.15
N GLY A 392 -22.06 -0.83 18.82
CA GLY A 392 -22.28 0.56 18.38
C GLY A 392 -21.09 1.36 17.81
N PRO A 393 -21.27 2.65 17.47
CA PRO A 393 -20.24 3.41 16.80
C PRO A 393 -19.03 3.59 17.72
N PHE A 394 -17.91 2.94 17.39
CA PHE A 394 -16.62 3.16 18.03
C PHE A 394 -15.82 4.25 17.30
N ASP A 395 -16.51 5.13 16.58
CA ASP A 395 -15.96 6.07 15.59
C ASP A 395 -16.14 7.54 16.00
N SER A 396 -16.42 7.83 17.28
CA SER A 396 -16.29 9.21 17.76
C SER A 396 -14.81 9.63 17.72
N ASP A 397 -14.52 10.89 17.43
CA ASP A 397 -13.14 11.42 17.35
C ASP A 397 -12.30 11.06 18.59
N ALA A 398 -12.86 11.17 19.79
CA ALA A 398 -12.18 10.79 21.04
C ALA A 398 -11.82 9.28 21.13
N VAL A 399 -12.61 8.41 20.50
CA VAL A 399 -12.37 6.96 20.46
C VAL A 399 -11.41 6.61 19.32
N LEU A 400 -11.50 7.30 18.18
CA LEU A 400 -10.53 7.24 17.09
C LEU A 400 -9.13 7.65 17.56
N GLU A 401 -9.01 8.79 18.25
CA GLU A 401 -7.76 9.28 18.82
C GLU A 401 -7.18 8.25 19.81
N SER A 402 -7.98 7.82 20.80
CA SER A 402 -7.54 6.81 21.80
C SER A 402 -7.14 5.43 21.23
N ARG A 403 -7.65 5.07 20.03
CA ARG A 403 -7.30 3.81 19.34
C ARG A 403 -6.20 4.00 18.30
N THR A 404 -5.77 5.23 18.01
CA THR A 404 -4.70 5.54 17.04
C THR A 404 -3.41 6.05 17.66
N ASP A 405 -3.38 6.31 18.98
CA ASP A 405 -2.24 6.84 19.75
C ASP A 405 -1.06 5.86 19.88
N GLY A 406 -0.42 5.55 18.75
CA GLY A 406 0.89 4.90 18.67
C GLY A 406 0.89 3.40 18.38
N ILE A 407 -0.28 2.73 18.30
CA ILE A 407 -0.36 1.28 18.06
C ILE A 407 -1.37 0.88 16.96
N ASN A 408 -1.71 1.81 16.08
CA ASN A 408 -2.63 1.65 14.95
C ASN A 408 -4.07 1.34 15.36
N ASP A 409 -4.99 1.49 14.40
CA ASP A 409 -6.41 1.16 14.57
C ASP A 409 -6.64 -0.36 14.65
N GLU A 410 -6.27 -0.97 15.77
CA GLU A 410 -6.43 -2.41 15.98
C GLU A 410 -7.89 -2.84 15.87
N LEU A 411 -8.81 -2.06 16.45
CA LEU A 411 -10.24 -2.33 16.41
C LEU A 411 -10.79 -2.24 14.98
N GLY A 412 -10.47 -1.19 14.24
CA GLY A 412 -10.89 -1.02 12.85
C GLY A 412 -10.34 -2.12 11.95
N ARG A 413 -9.09 -2.53 12.16
CA ARG A 413 -8.46 -3.65 11.43
C ARG A 413 -9.11 -4.99 11.76
N SER A 414 -9.40 -5.26 13.04
CA SER A 414 -10.17 -6.44 13.45
C SER A 414 -11.55 -6.46 12.81
N LYS A 415 -12.26 -5.33 12.79
CA LYS A 415 -13.57 -5.21 12.14
C LYS A 415 -13.49 -5.44 10.62
N ALA A 416 -12.50 -4.85 9.95
CA ALA A 416 -12.28 -5.06 8.52
C ALA A 416 -12.04 -6.54 8.21
N ALA A 417 -11.11 -7.18 8.93
CA ALA A 417 -10.81 -8.59 8.73
C ALA A 417 -12.00 -9.50 9.06
N LEU A 418 -12.82 -9.19 10.08
CA LEU A 418 -14.05 -9.93 10.35
C LEU A 418 -15.05 -9.82 9.18
N ARG A 419 -15.23 -8.63 8.60
CA ARG A 419 -16.05 -8.46 7.39
C ARG A 419 -15.53 -9.31 6.23
N THR A 420 -14.22 -9.35 6.02
CA THR A 420 -13.56 -10.20 5.01
C THR A 420 -13.91 -11.68 5.24
N ARG A 421 -13.74 -12.18 6.48
CA ARG A 421 -14.08 -13.57 6.83
C ARG A 421 -15.55 -13.90 6.60
N LEU A 422 -16.45 -13.01 7.01
CA LEU A 422 -17.89 -13.16 6.77
C LEU A 422 -18.22 -13.23 5.28
N ARG A 423 -17.66 -12.33 4.46
CA ARG A 423 -17.85 -12.35 2.99
C ARG A 423 -17.34 -13.64 2.35
N LEU A 424 -16.22 -14.19 2.82
CA LEU A 424 -15.65 -15.45 2.32
C LEU A 424 -16.45 -16.68 2.75
N SER A 425 -17.08 -16.63 3.93
CA SER A 425 -17.96 -17.69 4.45
C SER A 425 -19.37 -17.70 3.86
N ALA A 426 -19.79 -16.58 3.25
CA ALA A 426 -21.15 -16.43 2.75
C ALA A 426 -21.46 -17.40 1.59
N PRO A 427 -22.66 -17.99 1.54
CA PRO A 427 -23.07 -18.88 0.44
C PRO A 427 -22.87 -18.23 -0.93
N ILE A 428 -22.38 -19.00 -1.90
CA ILE A 428 -22.23 -18.54 -3.29
C ILE A 428 -23.61 -18.64 -3.98
N PRO A 429 -24.19 -17.55 -4.51
CA PRO A 429 -25.44 -17.61 -5.23
C PRO A 429 -25.32 -18.53 -6.46
N VAL A 430 -26.29 -19.44 -6.64
CA VAL A 430 -26.32 -20.43 -7.75
C VAL A 430 -26.23 -19.78 -9.13
N THR A 431 -26.71 -18.54 -9.26
CA THR A 431 -26.68 -17.74 -10.51
C THR A 431 -25.28 -17.26 -10.91
N ARG A 432 -24.27 -17.31 -10.04
CA ARG A 432 -22.87 -16.92 -10.34
C ARG A 432 -22.01 -18.09 -10.81
N ILE A 433 -22.56 -19.29 -10.91
CA ILE A 433 -21.86 -20.51 -11.34
C ILE A 433 -21.94 -20.64 -12.87
N SER A 434 -21.54 -19.59 -13.61
CA SER A 434 -21.25 -19.73 -15.05
C SER A 434 -19.78 -20.15 -15.23
N ALA A 435 -19.48 -20.83 -16.34
CA ALA A 435 -18.10 -21.16 -16.69
C ALA A 435 -17.28 -19.86 -16.90
N PRO A 436 -15.99 -19.80 -16.54
CA PRO A 436 -15.18 -18.60 -16.80
C PRO A 436 -15.08 -18.37 -18.31
N VAL A 437 -15.61 -17.25 -18.79
CA VAL A 437 -15.64 -16.86 -20.23
C VAL A 437 -14.53 -15.85 -20.55
N GLY A 438 -13.83 -15.34 -19.53
CA GLY A 438 -12.83 -14.30 -19.65
C GLY A 438 -11.48 -14.77 -20.16
N THR A 439 -10.80 -13.92 -20.93
CA THR A 439 -9.44 -14.17 -21.43
C THR A 439 -8.37 -13.44 -20.62
N LYS A 440 -8.77 -12.56 -19.66
CA LYS A 440 -7.83 -11.81 -18.84
C LYS A 440 -7.26 -12.65 -17.69
N ILE A 441 -6.04 -12.33 -17.31
CA ILE A 441 -5.29 -12.90 -16.20
C ILE A 441 -5.08 -11.78 -15.19
N LEU A 442 -5.64 -11.92 -13.99
CA LEU A 442 -5.29 -11.03 -12.89
C LEU A 442 -4.05 -11.56 -12.19
N PHE A 443 -3.02 -10.72 -12.05
CA PHE A 443 -1.84 -10.99 -11.25
C PHE A 443 -1.78 -10.03 -10.07
N ASP A 444 -1.69 -10.54 -8.83
CA ASP A 444 -1.51 -9.69 -7.66
C ASP A 444 -0.07 -9.20 -7.53
N ALA A 445 0.15 -7.93 -7.84
CA ALA A 445 1.46 -7.28 -7.83
C ALA A 445 1.73 -6.50 -6.54
N ARG A 446 0.83 -6.52 -5.54
CA ARG A 446 0.98 -5.73 -4.30
C ARG A 446 2.21 -6.11 -3.50
N SER A 447 2.65 -7.37 -3.55
CA SER A 447 3.91 -7.81 -2.92
C SER A 447 5.16 -7.17 -3.54
N LEU A 448 5.09 -6.72 -4.80
CA LEU A 448 6.18 -6.03 -5.49
C LEU A 448 6.23 -4.52 -5.17
N GLN A 449 5.12 -3.93 -4.71
CA GLN A 449 5.05 -2.51 -4.34
C GLN A 449 5.62 -2.21 -2.95
N THR A 450 5.86 -3.22 -2.13
CA THR A 450 6.44 -3.03 -0.80
C THR A 450 7.97 -3.16 -0.85
N ALA A 451 8.70 -2.16 -0.38
CA ALA A 451 10.17 -2.20 -0.33
C ALA A 451 10.71 -3.39 0.49
N THR A 452 9.95 -3.86 1.49
CA THR A 452 10.31 -4.98 2.36
C THR A 452 10.12 -6.35 1.70
N LEU A 453 9.05 -6.57 0.93
CA LEU A 453 8.80 -7.87 0.27
C LEU A 453 9.42 -7.91 -1.13
N GLY A 454 9.33 -6.81 -1.89
CA GLY A 454 9.82 -6.69 -3.26
C GLY A 454 11.30 -7.02 -3.43
N ALA A 455 12.13 -6.71 -2.42
CA ALA A 455 13.57 -6.98 -2.43
C ALA A 455 13.96 -8.35 -1.80
N ARG A 456 13.04 -9.01 -1.07
CA ARG A 456 13.27 -10.25 -0.31
C ARG A 456 12.69 -11.48 -1.03
N GLY A 457 12.73 -12.65 -0.38
CA GLY A 457 12.32 -13.94 -0.97
C GLY A 457 10.96 -13.89 -1.68
N ILE A 458 9.90 -13.41 -1.02
CA ILE A 458 8.54 -13.33 -1.59
C ILE A 458 8.52 -12.50 -2.88
N GLY A 459 9.09 -11.29 -2.86
CA GLY A 459 9.14 -10.42 -4.04
C GLY A 459 9.95 -11.02 -5.19
N ARG A 460 11.02 -11.78 -4.92
CA ARG A 460 11.79 -12.47 -5.98
C ARG A 460 10.97 -13.54 -6.68
N PHE A 461 10.18 -14.32 -5.94
CA PHE A 461 9.26 -15.31 -6.52
C PHE A 461 8.11 -14.64 -7.26
N ALA A 462 7.51 -13.58 -6.69
CA ALA A 462 6.48 -12.79 -7.35
C ALA A 462 7.01 -12.18 -8.67
N LEU A 463 8.22 -11.64 -8.67
CA LEU A 463 8.85 -11.06 -9.86
C LEU A 463 9.15 -12.13 -10.91
N ALA A 464 9.64 -13.30 -10.51
CA ALA A 464 9.88 -14.41 -11.43
C ALA A 464 8.57 -14.93 -12.04
N ALA A 465 7.51 -15.03 -11.23
CA ALA A 465 6.18 -15.39 -11.69
C ALA A 465 5.63 -14.35 -12.68
N LEU A 466 5.69 -13.06 -12.35
CA LEU A 466 5.24 -11.98 -13.22
C LEU A 466 6.00 -11.98 -14.56
N LYS A 467 7.32 -12.14 -14.54
CA LYS A 467 8.14 -12.27 -15.76
C LYS A 467 7.75 -13.48 -16.60
N SER A 468 7.42 -14.60 -15.97
CA SER A 468 6.94 -15.80 -16.68
C SER A 468 5.58 -15.56 -17.33
N VAL A 469 4.67 -14.86 -16.64
CA VAL A 469 3.34 -14.53 -17.17
C VAL A 469 3.47 -13.56 -18.34
N HIS A 470 4.28 -12.50 -18.22
CA HIS A 470 4.61 -11.59 -19.31
C HIS A 470 5.15 -12.29 -20.56
N LYS A 471 5.94 -13.36 -20.39
CA LYS A 471 6.48 -14.14 -21.52
C LYS A 471 5.42 -15.02 -22.21
N SER A 472 4.37 -15.42 -21.48
CA SER A 472 3.41 -16.42 -21.95
C SER A 472 2.03 -15.86 -22.30
N ALA A 473 1.66 -14.69 -21.77
CA ALA A 473 0.40 -14.02 -22.02
C ALA A 473 0.55 -12.92 -23.08
N GLN A 474 -0.53 -12.60 -23.81
CA GLN A 474 -0.57 -11.39 -24.62
C GLN A 474 -0.66 -10.16 -23.70
N PRO A 475 -0.03 -9.01 -24.04
CA PRO A 475 -0.04 -7.82 -23.19
C PRO A 475 -1.44 -7.37 -22.76
N SER A 476 -2.42 -7.42 -23.66
CA SER A 476 -3.83 -7.05 -23.41
C SER A 476 -4.59 -8.02 -22.50
N GLN A 477 -4.03 -9.20 -22.20
CA GLN A 477 -4.64 -10.17 -21.29
C GLN A 477 -4.21 -9.96 -19.84
N LEU A 478 -3.06 -9.35 -19.58
CA LEU A 478 -2.52 -9.23 -18.23
C LEU A 478 -3.02 -7.96 -17.54
N VAL A 479 -3.64 -8.14 -16.39
CA VAL A 479 -4.08 -7.07 -15.49
C VAL A 479 -3.33 -7.21 -14.18
N LEU A 480 -2.73 -6.11 -13.71
CA LEU A 480 -2.00 -6.08 -12.45
C LEU A 480 -2.89 -5.48 -11.36
N LEU A 481 -3.12 -6.24 -10.30
CA LEU A 481 -3.70 -5.69 -9.08
C LEU A 481 -2.61 -4.95 -8.31
N VAL A 482 -2.84 -3.67 -8.08
CA VAL A 482 -1.97 -2.77 -7.34
C VAL A 482 -2.73 -2.10 -6.20
N ASP A 483 -2.01 -1.72 -5.17
CA ASP A 483 -2.52 -0.87 -4.12
C ASP A 483 -1.98 0.54 -4.35
N ARG A 484 -2.88 1.50 -4.65
CA ARG A 484 -2.54 2.90 -4.90
C ARG A 484 -2.00 3.63 -3.66
N SER A 485 -2.09 2.99 -2.48
CA SER A 485 -1.50 3.50 -1.25
C SER A 485 -0.07 3.03 -1.00
N LEU A 486 0.41 2.04 -1.77
CA LEU A 486 1.79 1.58 -1.75
C LEU A 486 2.62 2.31 -2.81
N SER A 487 3.94 2.10 -2.81
CA SER A 487 4.81 2.65 -3.84
C SER A 487 4.40 2.14 -5.23
N ASP A 488 4.59 2.99 -6.23
CA ASP A 488 4.32 2.61 -7.61
C ASP A 488 5.19 1.45 -8.06
N LEU A 489 4.64 0.61 -8.94
CA LEU A 489 5.44 -0.41 -9.60
C LEU A 489 6.38 0.27 -10.62
N PRO A 490 7.62 -0.21 -10.77
CA PRO A 490 8.50 0.23 -11.84
C PRO A 490 7.83 0.08 -13.21
N VAL A 491 7.99 1.08 -14.08
CA VAL A 491 7.36 1.13 -15.41
C VAL A 491 7.71 -0.11 -16.25
N GLU A 492 8.91 -0.66 -16.06
CA GLU A 492 9.38 -1.86 -16.75
C GLU A 492 8.63 -3.14 -16.34
N LEU A 493 8.04 -3.16 -15.14
CA LEU A 493 7.20 -4.28 -14.68
C LEU A 493 5.74 -4.13 -15.11
N ILE A 494 5.29 -2.89 -15.29
CA ILE A 494 3.94 -2.56 -15.75
C ILE A 494 3.82 -2.85 -17.25
N GLY A 495 4.71 -2.29 -18.09
CA GLY A 495 4.57 -2.37 -19.54
C GLY A 495 3.22 -1.79 -20.01
N ASP A 496 2.52 -2.54 -20.88
CA ASP A 496 1.19 -2.17 -21.39
C ASP A 496 0.03 -2.73 -20.55
N CYS A 497 0.29 -3.23 -19.35
CA CYS A 497 -0.73 -3.86 -18.52
C CYS A 497 -1.72 -2.86 -17.93
N GLU A 498 -2.99 -3.26 -17.87
CA GLU A 498 -4.02 -2.54 -17.12
C GLU A 498 -3.74 -2.65 -15.61
N LEU A 499 -3.83 -1.53 -14.90
CA LEU A 499 -3.69 -1.49 -13.44
C LEU A 499 -5.06 -1.34 -12.78
N VAL A 500 -5.38 -2.23 -11.85
CA VAL A 500 -6.62 -2.18 -11.07
C VAL A 500 -6.31 -2.20 -9.57
N SER A 501 -7.14 -1.58 -8.74
CA SER A 501 -7.01 -1.64 -7.28
C SER A 501 -7.99 -2.59 -6.61
N VAL A 502 -9.00 -3.04 -7.35
CA VAL A 502 -10.05 -3.95 -6.89
C VAL A 502 -10.77 -4.53 -8.11
N VAL A 503 -11.18 -5.80 -8.02
CA VAL A 503 -12.07 -6.42 -9.00
C VAL A 503 -13.50 -6.37 -8.48
N ARG A 504 -14.35 -5.66 -9.21
CA ARG A 504 -15.78 -5.54 -8.92
C ARG A 504 -16.56 -6.73 -9.50
N SER A 505 -17.76 -6.97 -9.00
CA SER A 505 -18.58 -8.12 -9.41
C SER A 505 -18.86 -8.15 -10.91
N GLU A 506 -19.06 -6.99 -11.53
CA GLU A 506 -19.30 -6.80 -12.96
C GLU A 506 -18.07 -7.11 -13.83
N GLN A 507 -16.86 -7.09 -13.26
CA GLN A 507 -15.62 -7.36 -13.98
C GLN A 507 -15.23 -8.84 -13.94
N VAL A 508 -15.85 -9.65 -13.08
CA VAL A 508 -15.49 -11.07 -12.87
C VAL A 508 -15.51 -11.87 -14.17
N GLU A 509 -16.46 -11.60 -15.05
CA GLU A 509 -16.61 -12.30 -16.34
C GLU A 509 -15.46 -12.05 -17.33
N LEU A 510 -14.67 -10.98 -17.12
CA LEU A 510 -13.52 -10.66 -17.96
C LEU A 510 -12.32 -11.57 -17.69
N PHE A 511 -12.26 -12.20 -16.51
CA PHE A 511 -11.12 -12.96 -16.05
C PHE A 511 -11.30 -14.46 -16.27
N GLY A 512 -10.25 -15.10 -16.79
CA GLY A 512 -10.12 -16.56 -16.89
C GLY A 512 -9.21 -17.14 -15.81
N GLN A 513 -8.28 -16.33 -15.27
CA GLN A 513 -7.32 -16.76 -14.26
C GLN A 513 -6.97 -15.66 -13.24
N LEU A 514 -6.76 -16.08 -11.99
CA LEU A 514 -6.16 -15.34 -10.89
C LEU A 514 -4.83 -15.99 -10.52
N ILE A 515 -3.77 -15.18 -10.42
CA ILE A 515 -2.45 -15.59 -9.93
C ILE A 515 -2.11 -14.74 -8.71
N GLU A 516 -2.03 -15.39 -7.55
CA GLU A 516 -1.69 -14.78 -6.27
C GLU A 516 -0.30 -15.25 -5.81
N PRO A 517 0.75 -14.42 -5.94
CA PRO A 517 2.09 -14.82 -5.56
C PRO A 517 2.32 -14.79 -4.04
N SER A 518 1.41 -14.21 -3.25
CA SER A 518 1.60 -13.99 -1.81
C SER A 518 0.27 -13.96 -1.04
N PRO A 519 -0.51 -15.07 -1.02
CA PRO A 519 -1.87 -15.09 -0.48
C PRO A 519 -1.95 -14.80 1.02
N MET A 520 -0.82 -14.88 1.73
CA MET A 520 -0.75 -14.68 3.18
C MET A 520 -0.31 -13.27 3.60
N THR A 521 -0.01 -12.35 2.66
CA THR A 521 0.56 -11.03 3.00
C THR A 521 -0.46 -9.90 2.94
N ALA A 522 -1.22 -9.77 1.85
CA ALA A 522 -2.14 -8.67 1.63
C ALA A 522 -3.59 -9.10 1.92
N SER A 523 -4.48 -8.14 2.19
CA SER A 523 -5.91 -8.45 2.36
C SER A 523 -6.48 -9.05 1.07
N PRO A 524 -7.32 -10.10 1.15
CA PRO A 524 -7.97 -10.67 -0.02
C PRO A 524 -9.17 -9.83 -0.50
N ASP A 525 -9.58 -8.78 0.21
CA ASP A 525 -10.78 -7.99 -0.12
C ASP A 525 -10.87 -7.53 -1.58
N PRO A 526 -9.78 -7.05 -2.22
CA PRO A 526 -9.83 -6.61 -3.61
C PRO A 526 -10.15 -7.71 -4.62
N ILE A 527 -9.98 -8.98 -4.24
CA ILE A 527 -10.12 -10.15 -5.12
C ILE A 527 -11.21 -11.13 -4.65
N ILE A 528 -11.97 -10.82 -3.60
CA ILE A 528 -13.02 -11.71 -3.07
C ILE A 528 -14.01 -12.14 -4.15
N GLU A 529 -14.37 -11.25 -5.07
CA GLU A 529 -15.32 -11.58 -6.14
C GLU A 529 -14.77 -12.65 -7.09
N LEU A 530 -13.45 -12.65 -7.36
CA LEU A 530 -12.78 -13.70 -8.12
C LEU A 530 -12.59 -14.98 -7.30
N LEU A 531 -12.24 -14.86 -6.02
CA LEU A 531 -12.11 -16.03 -5.13
C LEU A 531 -13.41 -16.84 -5.07
N ARG A 532 -14.54 -16.15 -5.07
CA ARG A 532 -15.88 -16.74 -5.01
C ARG A 532 -16.48 -17.10 -6.38
N SER A 533 -15.71 -16.96 -7.48
CA SER A 533 -16.13 -17.33 -8.84
C SER A 533 -15.51 -18.65 -9.30
N ASN A 534 -15.85 -19.12 -10.51
CA ASN A 534 -15.28 -20.32 -11.12
C ASN A 534 -13.95 -20.10 -11.86
N VAL A 535 -13.35 -18.92 -11.73
CA VAL A 535 -12.06 -18.58 -12.34
C VAL A 535 -10.97 -19.54 -11.87
N LYS A 536 -9.99 -19.83 -12.74
CA LYS A 536 -8.82 -20.63 -12.34
C LYS A 536 -7.98 -19.84 -11.33
N LYS A 537 -7.66 -20.42 -10.16
CA LYS A 537 -7.06 -19.69 -9.03
C LYS A 537 -5.77 -20.35 -8.59
N THR A 538 -4.65 -19.73 -8.96
CA THR A 538 -3.30 -20.21 -8.66
C THR A 538 -2.69 -19.40 -7.52
N ALA A 539 -2.19 -20.05 -6.48
CA ALA A 539 -1.52 -19.42 -5.35
C ALA A 539 -0.08 -19.94 -5.16
N ILE A 540 0.87 -19.04 -4.89
CA ILE A 540 2.24 -19.41 -4.48
C ILE A 540 2.31 -19.37 -2.96
N VAL A 541 2.54 -20.53 -2.33
CA VAL A 541 2.46 -20.71 -0.88
C VAL A 541 3.87 -20.89 -0.29
N PHE A 542 4.18 -20.08 0.72
CA PHE A 542 5.50 -20.03 1.35
C PHE A 542 5.60 -20.90 2.60
N ASP A 543 4.98 -20.51 3.69
CA ASP A 543 4.99 -21.26 4.94
C ASP A 543 3.75 -20.96 5.78
N PHE A 544 3.58 -21.77 6.82
CA PHE A 544 2.52 -21.63 7.82
C PHE A 544 3.09 -21.36 9.21
N ILE A 545 4.25 -20.69 9.29
CA ILE A 545 4.94 -20.42 10.55
C ILE A 545 4.02 -19.72 11.57
N PRO A 546 3.21 -18.68 11.20
CA PRO A 546 2.29 -18.06 12.15
C PRO A 546 1.22 -19.01 12.71
N ARG A 547 0.79 -20.01 11.92
CA ARG A 547 -0.15 -21.06 12.37
C ARG A 547 0.51 -22.01 13.37
N HIS A 548 1.78 -22.37 13.15
CA HIS A 548 2.51 -23.30 14.04
C HIS A 548 2.91 -22.63 15.37
N TYR A 549 3.16 -21.33 15.36
CA TYR A 549 3.63 -20.57 16.52
C TYR A 549 2.75 -19.32 16.78
N PRO A 550 1.45 -19.49 17.02
CA PRO A 550 0.52 -18.37 17.15
C PRO A 550 0.83 -17.50 18.38
N SER A 551 1.40 -18.09 19.43
CA SER A 551 1.86 -17.35 20.61
C SER A 551 3.06 -16.44 20.33
N VAL A 552 3.70 -16.54 19.16
CA VAL A 552 4.80 -15.66 18.75
C VAL A 552 4.30 -14.64 17.73
N TYR A 553 3.57 -15.10 16.72
CA TYR A 553 3.20 -14.27 15.56
C TYR A 553 1.79 -13.66 15.63
N LEU A 554 0.89 -14.24 16.43
CA LEU A 554 -0.55 -13.93 16.46
C LEU A 554 -1.02 -13.63 17.89
N ARG A 555 -0.19 -12.91 18.66
CA ARG A 555 -0.45 -12.52 20.07
C ARG A 555 -1.64 -11.56 20.23
N HIS A 556 -1.91 -10.75 19.20
CA HIS A 556 -2.91 -9.69 19.25
C HIS A 556 -4.12 -9.97 18.34
N VAL A 557 -5.25 -9.35 18.65
CA VAL A 557 -6.55 -9.64 18.03
C VAL A 557 -6.51 -9.38 16.52
N ALA A 558 -6.07 -8.20 16.10
CA ALA A 558 -6.07 -7.85 14.67
C ALA A 558 -5.17 -8.75 13.81
N PRO A 559 -3.85 -8.97 14.11
CA PRO A 559 -3.02 -9.91 13.34
C PRO A 559 -3.60 -11.30 13.24
N ARG A 560 -4.25 -11.77 14.31
CA ARG A 560 -4.85 -13.09 14.36
C ARG A 560 -6.03 -13.22 13.41
N ILE A 561 -6.95 -12.26 13.42
CA ILE A 561 -8.14 -12.28 12.55
C ILE A 561 -7.75 -12.05 11.08
N GLU A 562 -6.79 -11.16 10.81
CA GLU A 562 -6.28 -10.93 9.45
C GLU A 562 -5.62 -12.19 8.88
N TYR A 563 -4.77 -12.87 9.66
CA TYR A 563 -4.18 -14.13 9.23
C TYR A 563 -5.24 -15.21 9.01
N ALA A 564 -6.27 -15.26 9.87
CA ALA A 564 -7.41 -16.16 9.68
C ALA A 564 -8.22 -15.84 8.41
N ALA A 565 -8.39 -14.56 8.05
CA ALA A 565 -9.01 -14.15 6.81
C ALA A 565 -8.21 -14.59 5.58
N ASN A 566 -6.87 -14.52 5.64
CA ASN A 566 -6.01 -15.04 4.58
C ASN A 566 -6.08 -16.57 4.47
N LEU A 567 -6.19 -17.30 5.58
CA LEU A 567 -6.45 -18.75 5.56
C LEU A 567 -7.83 -19.09 4.96
N ASP A 568 -8.85 -18.31 5.32
CA ASP A 568 -10.19 -18.46 4.74
C ASP A 568 -10.14 -18.21 3.23
N ALA A 569 -9.41 -17.19 2.76
CA ALA A 569 -9.20 -16.93 1.33
C ALA A 569 -8.41 -18.04 0.64
N LEU A 570 -7.36 -18.57 1.28
CA LEU A 570 -6.53 -19.66 0.76
C LEU A 570 -7.37 -20.91 0.42
N SER A 571 -8.46 -21.14 1.15
CA SER A 571 -9.41 -22.24 0.95
C SER A 571 -10.18 -22.15 -0.38
N HIS A 572 -10.19 -20.99 -1.05
CA HIS A 572 -10.87 -20.77 -2.34
C HIS A 572 -9.98 -21.01 -3.57
N TYR A 573 -8.67 -21.20 -3.38
CA TYR A 573 -7.74 -21.51 -4.47
C TYR A 573 -7.74 -23.01 -4.78
N ASN A 574 -7.38 -23.36 -6.02
CA ASN A 574 -7.41 -24.75 -6.50
C ASN A 574 -6.09 -25.23 -7.10
N GLU A 575 -5.15 -24.34 -7.42
CA GLU A 575 -3.80 -24.69 -7.86
C GLU A 575 -2.77 -24.03 -6.96
N PHE A 576 -1.83 -24.82 -6.43
CA PHE A 576 -0.85 -24.35 -5.46
C PHE A 576 0.57 -24.69 -5.87
N LEU A 577 1.41 -23.65 -5.89
CA LEU A 577 2.86 -23.75 -6.06
C LEU A 577 3.52 -23.52 -4.70
N CYS A 578 3.99 -24.59 -4.08
CA CYS A 578 4.61 -24.54 -2.76
C CYS A 578 6.12 -24.36 -2.89
N ILE A 579 6.74 -23.52 -2.06
CA ILE A 579 8.19 -23.32 -2.09
C ILE A 579 9.00 -24.52 -1.55
N SER A 580 8.33 -25.46 -0.87
CA SER A 580 8.98 -26.63 -0.28
C SER A 580 8.01 -27.81 -0.13
N ALA A 581 8.58 -29.01 0.02
CA ALA A 581 7.80 -30.21 0.34
C ALA A 581 7.10 -30.10 1.71
N LEU A 582 7.71 -29.43 2.68
CA LEU A 582 7.11 -29.18 4.00
C LEU A 582 5.86 -28.30 3.87
N THR A 583 5.95 -27.21 3.11
CA THR A 583 4.83 -26.32 2.83
C THR A 583 3.70 -27.05 2.13
N LYS A 584 4.02 -27.89 1.14
CA LYS A 584 3.02 -28.73 0.44
C LYS A 584 2.31 -29.68 1.40
N SER A 585 3.05 -30.32 2.30
CA SER A 585 2.46 -31.19 3.33
C SER A 585 1.54 -30.40 4.25
N GLY A 586 2.00 -29.26 4.77
CA GLY A 586 1.22 -28.40 5.66
C GLY A 586 -0.04 -27.82 4.98
N LEU A 587 0.06 -27.45 3.69
CA LEU A 587 -1.09 -27.04 2.89
C LEU A 587 -2.10 -28.19 2.75
N THR A 588 -1.64 -29.41 2.45
CA THR A 588 -2.53 -30.56 2.27
C THR A 588 -3.26 -30.89 3.56
N GLU A 589 -2.57 -30.84 4.70
CA GLU A 589 -3.16 -30.99 6.03
C GLU A 589 -4.19 -29.88 6.31
N PHE A 590 -3.83 -28.62 6.04
CA PHE A 590 -4.72 -27.48 6.19
C PHE A 590 -6.01 -27.64 5.35
N MET A 591 -5.89 -27.94 4.07
CA MET A 591 -7.03 -28.11 3.16
C MET A 591 -7.93 -29.28 3.63
N SER A 592 -7.32 -30.39 4.07
CA SER A 592 -8.05 -31.53 4.61
C SER A 592 -8.79 -31.17 5.90
N GLY A 593 -8.15 -30.40 6.78
CA GLY A 593 -8.78 -29.86 8.00
C GLY A 593 -9.94 -28.91 7.72
N ARG A 594 -9.96 -28.25 6.56
CA ARG A 594 -11.08 -27.46 6.05
C ARG A 594 -12.15 -28.30 5.32
N GLY A 595 -12.01 -29.63 5.29
CA GLY A 595 -12.94 -30.54 4.61
C GLY A 595 -12.80 -30.55 3.08
N ILE A 596 -11.75 -29.94 2.53
CA ILE A 596 -11.51 -29.88 1.09
C ILE A 596 -10.80 -31.16 0.65
N LYS A 597 -11.44 -31.92 -0.23
CA LYS A 597 -10.91 -33.19 -0.74
C LYS A 597 -9.70 -32.96 -1.65
N SER A 598 -8.71 -33.84 -1.58
CA SER A 598 -7.47 -33.78 -2.39
C SER A 598 -7.69 -33.78 -3.91
N GLY A 599 -8.84 -34.26 -4.40
CA GLY A 599 -9.20 -34.20 -5.82
C GLY A 599 -9.72 -32.84 -6.29
N LEU A 600 -9.95 -31.88 -5.37
CA LEU A 600 -10.48 -30.55 -5.69
C LEU A 600 -9.38 -29.49 -5.84
N PHE A 601 -8.12 -29.84 -5.54
CA PHE A 601 -6.98 -28.95 -5.71
C PHE A 601 -5.72 -29.70 -6.13
N THR A 602 -4.77 -28.99 -6.71
CA THR A 602 -3.44 -29.51 -7.02
C THR A 602 -2.38 -28.76 -6.23
N ALA A 603 -1.36 -29.47 -5.74
CA ALA A 603 -0.22 -28.85 -5.06
C ALA A 603 1.10 -29.45 -5.57
N SER A 604 1.99 -28.60 -6.06
CA SER A 604 3.33 -28.97 -6.52
C SER A 604 4.39 -28.19 -5.76
N VAL A 605 5.64 -28.67 -5.80
CA VAL A 605 6.78 -27.94 -5.24
C VAL A 605 7.46 -27.21 -6.39
N ALA A 606 7.56 -25.89 -6.30
CA ALA A 606 8.23 -25.07 -7.30
C ALA A 606 9.73 -25.05 -7.03
N TRP A 607 10.51 -25.65 -7.93
CA TRP A 607 11.97 -25.61 -7.91
C TRP A 607 12.48 -24.57 -8.92
N PRO A 608 13.47 -23.74 -8.58
CA PRO A 608 14.10 -22.87 -9.55
C PRO A 608 14.77 -23.70 -10.65
N VAL A 609 14.45 -23.39 -11.92
CA VAL A 609 14.95 -24.11 -13.12
C VAL A 609 16.49 -24.16 -13.18
N ALA A 610 17.17 -23.20 -12.55
CA ALA A 610 18.63 -23.13 -12.49
C ALA A 610 19.30 -24.12 -11.52
N ILE A 611 18.53 -24.89 -10.73
CA ILE A 611 19.07 -25.86 -9.75
C ILE A 611 18.92 -27.31 -10.26
N GLU A 612 18.26 -27.53 -11.41
CA GLU A 612 18.35 -28.84 -12.06
C GLU A 612 19.80 -29.06 -12.53
N PRO A 613 20.40 -30.24 -12.24
CA PRO A 613 21.76 -30.51 -12.68
C PRO A 613 21.77 -30.48 -14.21
N THR A 614 22.38 -29.44 -14.79
CA THR A 614 22.69 -29.40 -16.21
C THR A 614 23.60 -30.58 -16.52
N GLY A 615 23.01 -31.64 -17.09
CA GLY A 615 23.70 -32.87 -17.44
C GLY A 615 23.24 -34.04 -16.58
N ALA A 616 22.38 -34.88 -17.17
CA ALA A 616 22.19 -36.24 -16.74
C ALA A 616 23.47 -37.06 -16.97
N THR A 617 24.53 -36.81 -16.19
CA THR A 617 25.36 -37.92 -15.76
C THR A 617 24.66 -38.48 -14.54
N ALA A 618 23.93 -39.58 -14.76
CA ALA A 618 23.56 -40.46 -13.67
C ALA A 618 24.83 -40.69 -12.83
N ILE A 619 24.88 -40.09 -11.65
CA ILE A 619 25.92 -40.40 -10.67
C ILE A 619 25.63 -41.85 -10.31
N ASN A 620 26.35 -42.75 -10.97
CA ASN A 620 26.36 -44.16 -10.70
C ASN A 620 26.50 -44.30 -9.18
N THR A 621 25.47 -44.88 -8.55
CA THR A 621 25.27 -44.95 -7.12
C THR A 621 26.26 -45.91 -6.46
N THR A 622 27.52 -45.53 -6.48
CA THR A 622 28.61 -46.13 -5.70
C THR A 622 29.60 -45.06 -5.24
N ILE A 623 29.15 -43.81 -5.06
CA ILE A 623 29.90 -42.86 -4.23
C ILE A 623 29.56 -43.19 -2.78
N ASN A 624 30.56 -43.71 -2.07
CA ASN A 624 30.56 -43.89 -0.61
C ASN A 624 29.93 -42.66 0.06
N ARG A 625 28.71 -42.81 0.58
CA ARG A 625 27.87 -41.74 1.17
C ARG A 625 28.44 -41.11 2.45
N ALA A 626 29.65 -41.46 2.84
CA ALA A 626 30.33 -40.86 3.99
C ALA A 626 31.44 -39.93 3.49
N SER A 627 31.26 -38.61 3.70
CA SER A 627 32.32 -37.61 3.95
C SER A 627 32.89 -36.70 2.83
N ALA A 628 32.36 -36.63 1.60
CA ALA A 628 33.04 -35.83 0.55
C ALA A 628 32.54 -34.38 0.34
N GLY A 629 31.24 -34.07 0.47
CA GLY A 629 30.73 -32.72 0.15
C GLY A 629 30.80 -31.75 1.34
N PRO A 630 30.96 -30.44 1.14
CA PRO A 630 31.04 -29.49 2.26
C PRO A 630 29.74 -29.40 3.05
N ILE A 631 29.82 -28.97 4.32
CA ILE A 631 28.65 -28.67 5.14
C ILE A 631 28.24 -27.23 4.87
N VAL A 632 27.00 -27.00 4.48
CA VAL A 632 26.47 -25.67 4.19
C VAL A 632 25.50 -25.24 5.29
N VAL A 633 25.77 -24.11 5.92
CA VAL A 633 24.89 -23.45 6.90
C VAL A 633 24.27 -22.24 6.26
N MET A 634 22.95 -22.28 6.02
CA MET A 634 22.21 -21.11 5.58
C MET A 634 21.76 -20.30 6.81
N THR A 635 22.15 -19.04 6.89
CA THR A 635 21.93 -18.18 8.05
C THR A 635 21.62 -16.73 7.63
N GLY A 636 21.46 -15.81 8.58
CA GLY A 636 21.22 -14.38 8.32
C GLY A 636 21.28 -13.58 9.61
N ASP A 637 21.08 -12.27 9.52
CA ASP A 637 21.25 -11.32 10.64
C ASP A 637 20.20 -11.48 11.77
N ASP A 638 19.24 -12.36 11.57
CA ASP A 638 18.17 -12.64 12.53
C ASP A 638 18.65 -13.65 13.59
N ALA A 639 18.64 -13.22 14.86
CA ALA A 639 19.10 -14.03 15.99
C ALA A 639 18.40 -15.40 16.09
N ARG A 640 17.16 -15.54 15.61
CA ARG A 640 16.40 -16.82 15.58
C ARG A 640 17.07 -17.88 14.70
N LYS A 641 17.95 -17.48 13.77
CA LYS A 641 18.72 -18.40 12.92
C LYS A 641 19.81 -19.15 13.69
N ASN A 642 20.17 -18.68 14.89
CA ASN A 642 21.10 -19.33 15.81
C ASN A 642 22.37 -19.87 15.12
N THR A 643 23.05 -18.99 14.38
CA THR A 643 24.26 -19.32 13.62
C THR A 643 25.32 -19.97 14.49
N PHE A 644 25.49 -19.46 15.70
CA PHE A 644 26.47 -19.94 16.67
C PHE A 644 26.17 -21.37 17.14
N GLY A 645 24.90 -21.66 17.46
CA GLY A 645 24.46 -23.02 17.79
C GLY A 645 24.67 -23.99 16.63
N ALA A 646 24.37 -23.58 15.40
CA ALA A 646 24.59 -24.39 14.19
C ALA A 646 26.08 -24.70 13.97
N LEU A 647 26.95 -23.70 14.05
CA LEU A 647 28.40 -23.86 13.92
C LEU A 647 28.99 -24.75 15.03
N ALA A 648 28.53 -24.55 16.27
CA ALA A 648 29.01 -25.36 17.39
C ALA A 648 28.51 -26.81 17.31
N ALA A 649 27.29 -27.06 16.79
CA ALA A 649 26.80 -28.40 16.49
C ALA A 649 27.61 -29.08 15.38
N ILE A 650 28.02 -28.34 14.34
CA ILE A 650 28.95 -28.83 13.33
C ILE A 650 30.29 -29.21 13.98
N GLY A 651 30.87 -28.35 14.82
CA GLY A 651 32.09 -28.67 15.56
C GLY A 651 31.98 -29.92 16.45
N VAL A 652 30.79 -30.20 17.03
CA VAL A 652 30.50 -31.48 17.73
C VAL A 652 30.54 -32.65 16.74
N ALA A 653 29.82 -32.53 15.63
CA ALA A 653 29.64 -33.59 14.63
C ALA A 653 30.94 -33.90 13.86
N THR A 654 31.79 -32.90 13.65
CA THR A 654 33.04 -32.99 12.90
C THR A 654 34.28 -33.00 13.80
N SER A 655 34.11 -33.13 15.12
CA SER A 655 35.22 -33.17 16.09
C SER A 655 36.31 -34.21 15.77
N ALA A 656 35.98 -35.27 15.02
CA ALA A 656 36.91 -36.29 14.54
C ALA A 656 37.53 -36.01 13.15
N ASN A 657 37.03 -35.00 12.42
CA ASN A 657 37.47 -34.61 11.08
C ASN A 657 37.63 -33.08 11.00
N PRO A 658 38.78 -32.53 11.46
CA PRO A 658 39.00 -31.09 11.59
C PRO A 658 39.17 -30.37 10.24
N THR A 659 39.36 -31.11 9.14
CA THR A 659 39.51 -30.57 7.78
C THR A 659 38.17 -30.53 7.02
N ARG A 660 37.05 -30.71 7.73
CA ARG A 660 35.72 -30.68 7.10
C ARG A 660 35.40 -29.25 6.65
N GLU A 661 35.17 -29.08 5.36
CA GLU A 661 34.76 -27.80 4.80
C GLU A 661 33.35 -27.40 5.29
N VAL A 662 33.22 -26.16 5.75
CA VAL A 662 31.97 -25.55 6.20
C VAL A 662 31.79 -24.21 5.50
N TYR A 663 30.70 -24.04 4.75
CA TYR A 663 30.30 -22.77 4.16
C TYR A 663 29.14 -22.18 4.97
N VAL A 664 29.28 -20.92 5.39
CA VAL A 664 28.21 -20.17 6.03
C VAL A 664 27.68 -19.15 5.02
N LEU A 665 26.45 -19.35 4.56
CA LEU A 665 25.79 -18.52 3.56
C LEU A 665 24.73 -17.65 4.23
N GLY A 666 24.93 -16.33 4.23
CA GLY A 666 23.92 -15.36 4.67
C GLY A 666 22.80 -15.14 3.63
N MET A 667 21.57 -14.83 4.07
CA MET A 667 20.50 -14.35 3.18
C MET A 667 20.62 -12.83 2.97
N ALA A 668 20.61 -12.39 1.70
CA ALA A 668 21.24 -11.17 1.18
C ALA A 668 20.59 -9.80 1.47
N HIS A 669 21.44 -8.77 1.61
CA HIS A 669 21.37 -7.42 0.97
C HIS A 669 22.47 -6.43 1.40
N ARG A 670 23.54 -6.90 2.02
CA ARG A 670 24.83 -6.20 2.06
C ARG A 670 25.84 -7.13 1.40
N GLY A 671 26.90 -6.60 0.78
CA GLY A 671 27.98 -7.41 0.19
C GLY A 671 28.68 -8.28 1.24
N ASP A 672 29.99 -8.44 1.12
CA ASP A 672 30.90 -9.29 1.91
C ASP A 672 30.85 -9.08 3.45
N HIS A 673 29.98 -8.21 3.94
CA HIS A 673 29.70 -7.92 5.32
C HIS A 673 28.76 -8.96 5.94
N VAL A 674 29.33 -10.05 6.43
CA VAL A 674 28.71 -10.83 7.50
C VAL A 674 28.92 -10.06 8.81
N HIS A 675 27.96 -9.24 9.22
CA HIS A 675 27.99 -8.58 10.53
C HIS A 675 27.60 -9.57 11.63
N HIS A 676 28.50 -10.47 11.99
CA HIS A 676 28.35 -11.22 13.24
C HIS A 676 29.69 -11.46 13.93
N LEU A 677 29.79 -10.94 15.15
CA LEU A 677 30.78 -11.33 16.18
C LEU A 677 30.85 -12.86 16.39
N SER A 678 29.85 -13.61 15.91
CA SER A 678 29.73 -15.07 15.96
C SER A 678 30.73 -15.85 15.11
N ILE A 679 31.37 -15.22 14.10
CA ILE A 679 32.43 -15.87 13.29
C ILE A 679 33.82 -15.72 13.94
N ALA A 680 34.00 -14.69 14.78
CA ALA A 680 35.26 -14.41 15.47
C ALA A 680 35.43 -15.20 16.80
N ALA A 681 34.35 -15.75 17.35
CA ALA A 681 34.31 -16.53 18.60
C ALA A 681 34.34 -18.04 18.32
#